data_AF-A0A9N9YR25-F1
#
_entry.id   AF-A0A9N9YR25-F1
#
_cell.length_a   1.000
_cell.length_b   1.000
_cell.length_c   1.000
_cell.angle_alpha   90.00
_cell.angle_beta   90.00
_cell.angle_gamma   90.00
#
_symmetry.space_group_name_H-M   'P 1'
#
loop_
_entity.id
_entity.type
_entity.pdbx_description
1 polymer ?
#
loop_
_entity_poly.entity_id
_entity_poly.type
_entity_poly.pdbx_seq_one_letter_code
_entity_poly.pdbx_strand_id
1 'polypeptide(L)'
;MQPDLKSSIAIFGPTASGKTKLGVAMAKTFLGEVVSVDSLQCLQSGGIVTAKPRAEEMQRVPHHMIDYLEADEELHDFARADEMLDMGLLDELTQLKHLQQTLLGDEPNFDRGIWKAIGYSEFYSYLQSDAGTDEHGVLKQNALTSMYVNTLRGGASSGNDPAHIEAAKALAHELHRYGMRLVYGGGTTGIMGAIAGTLVELSGPNAVHGIIPAALARYEEEVTKECADPSRFGTRTVVRDMHTRKRLMVKSVLDGAPGSGFVALSGVNGTMEELLEVTTWYQLGIHGRSVCIFNVSGSTTGSCTGSILRQGLADTLRDIPYLAGEITDQEHPKGSIALSERHASVDDLFRVRDLSAAADYKDLRAHNFSPSSLKGLDFSLEDLVSSGRWPVFRAVFLLMNGGSVLSVSVHHSTTDITGFGALLKIWASHCSSHSSQPIGFSVDWLDRRALLPSSYVAPDAAQINLPTLLHREVAGGVKKSGGHDDPDHLETLVFKLSGDALRGLKGKVTKHLDTNVVPWVSTSDVLYGLLWAAVTYAEDQEDLARRGISGRKTVRQMRLPVNVRSRLRPPLPKNYLGSAFVVALATVDDTDLIDIVMKDAEASIAALSRVATAIRTSILIIDNKAVEEVVGFLAAQDDLTGLKLGQQATDFSIVSWADESVYELDWGKEIGRCEA
;
A
#
# COMPACT_ATOMS: atom_id res chain seq x y z
N MET A 1 -10.82 -4.53 -47.98
CA MET A 1 -10.86 -5.96 -47.62
C MET A 1 -9.73 -6.20 -46.64
N GLN A 2 -10.03 -6.20 -45.34
CA GLN A 2 -9.08 -6.69 -44.33
C GLN A 2 -8.90 -8.20 -44.58
N PRO A 3 -7.66 -8.73 -44.53
CA PRO A 3 -7.44 -10.16 -44.69
C PRO A 3 -8.21 -10.90 -43.59
N ASP A 4 -8.91 -11.98 -43.95
CA ASP A 4 -9.64 -12.85 -43.02
C ASP A 4 -8.71 -13.28 -41.88
N LEU A 5 -8.82 -12.61 -40.73
CA LEU A 5 -8.08 -12.92 -39.51
C LEU A 5 -8.59 -14.26 -39.00
N LYS A 6 -7.82 -15.33 -39.24
CA LYS A 6 -8.12 -16.66 -38.69
C LYS A 6 -8.02 -16.61 -37.16
N SER A 7 -9.11 -16.96 -36.49
CA SER A 7 -9.20 -17.03 -35.02
C SER A 7 -8.16 -18.01 -34.46
N SER A 8 -7.35 -17.57 -33.50
CA SER A 8 -6.37 -18.40 -32.79
C SER A 8 -6.77 -18.61 -31.33
N ILE A 9 -6.48 -19.79 -30.80
CA ILE A 9 -6.79 -20.18 -29.42
C ILE A 9 -5.50 -20.63 -28.74
N ALA A 10 -5.13 -19.97 -27.65
CA ALA A 10 -3.93 -20.31 -26.88
C ALA A 10 -4.27 -21.20 -25.68
N ILE A 11 -3.52 -22.30 -25.50
CA ILE A 11 -3.74 -23.30 -24.44
C ILE A 11 -2.50 -23.37 -23.54
N PHE A 12 -2.65 -22.96 -22.27
CA PHE A 12 -1.55 -22.88 -21.29
C PHE A 12 -1.74 -23.91 -20.16
N GLY A 13 -0.64 -24.39 -19.57
CA GLY A 13 -0.65 -25.30 -18.41
C GLY A 13 0.64 -26.08 -18.19
N PRO A 14 0.83 -26.72 -17.02
CA PRO A 14 2.05 -27.46 -16.68
C PRO A 14 2.28 -28.72 -17.55
N THR A 15 3.53 -29.19 -17.67
CA THR A 15 3.87 -30.40 -18.44
C THR A 15 3.08 -31.61 -17.94
N ALA A 16 2.57 -32.43 -18.85
CA ALA A 16 1.66 -33.56 -18.60
C ALA A 16 0.23 -33.24 -18.10
N SER A 17 -0.22 -31.97 -18.11
CA SER A 17 -1.59 -31.59 -17.72
C SER A 17 -2.69 -31.90 -18.75
N GLY A 18 -2.39 -32.66 -19.81
CA GLY A 18 -3.35 -33.00 -20.87
C GLY A 18 -3.50 -31.96 -21.99
N LYS A 19 -2.64 -30.94 -22.06
CA LYS A 19 -2.67 -29.87 -23.07
C LYS A 19 -2.77 -30.38 -24.51
N THR A 20 -1.97 -31.39 -24.85
CA THR A 20 -1.96 -32.02 -26.18
C THR A 20 -3.33 -32.60 -26.53
N LYS A 21 -3.97 -33.32 -25.60
CA LYS A 21 -5.30 -33.91 -25.83
C LYS A 21 -6.36 -32.83 -26.04
N LEU A 22 -6.29 -31.75 -25.27
CA LEU A 22 -7.19 -30.60 -25.41
C LEU A 22 -6.95 -29.86 -26.73
N GLY A 23 -5.70 -29.59 -27.10
CA GLY A 23 -5.34 -28.94 -28.37
C GLY A 23 -5.80 -29.74 -29.59
N VAL A 24 -5.61 -31.06 -29.58
CA VAL A 24 -6.07 -31.96 -30.65
C VAL A 24 -7.61 -32.01 -30.72
N ALA A 25 -8.29 -32.06 -29.57
CA ALA A 25 -9.76 -32.03 -29.54
C ALA A 25 -10.32 -30.72 -30.12
N MET A 26 -9.76 -29.58 -29.72
CA MET A 26 -10.17 -28.27 -30.23
C MET A 26 -9.86 -28.12 -31.72
N ALA A 27 -8.67 -28.53 -32.17
CA ALA A 27 -8.30 -28.49 -33.58
C ALA A 27 -9.25 -29.33 -34.46
N LYS A 28 -9.71 -30.49 -33.98
CA LYS A 28 -10.73 -31.28 -34.69
C LYS A 28 -12.10 -30.61 -34.74
N THR A 29 -12.53 -30.02 -33.62
CA THR A 29 -13.83 -29.34 -33.52
C THR A 29 -13.90 -28.11 -34.41
N PHE A 30 -12.80 -27.37 -34.54
CA PHE A 30 -12.74 -26.11 -35.27
C PHE A 30 -12.04 -26.20 -36.64
N LEU A 31 -11.75 -27.42 -37.12
CA LEU A 31 -11.01 -27.67 -38.38
C LEU A 31 -9.67 -26.88 -38.45
N GLY A 32 -8.98 -26.79 -37.32
CA GLY A 32 -7.73 -26.04 -37.15
C GLY A 32 -6.49 -26.94 -37.08
N GLU A 33 -5.33 -26.30 -37.03
CA GLU A 33 -4.02 -26.94 -36.88
C GLU A 33 -3.39 -26.52 -35.54
N VAL A 34 -2.43 -27.30 -35.03
CA VAL A 34 -1.76 -27.02 -33.75
C VAL A 34 -0.37 -26.47 -34.01
N VAL A 35 0.01 -25.38 -33.36
CA VAL A 35 1.38 -24.85 -33.35
C VAL A 35 1.95 -25.04 -31.95
N SER A 36 3.01 -25.85 -31.81
CA SER A 36 3.68 -26.04 -30.51
C SER A 36 4.62 -24.87 -30.23
N VAL A 37 4.58 -24.35 -29.01
CA VAL A 37 5.43 -23.24 -28.56
C VAL A 37 6.29 -23.68 -27.37
N ASP A 38 6.55 -24.98 -27.28
CA ASP A 38 7.36 -25.59 -26.23
C ASP A 38 8.83 -25.65 -26.70
N SER A 39 9.70 -24.96 -25.97
CA SER A 39 11.11 -24.77 -26.33
C SER A 39 11.94 -26.05 -26.36
N LEU A 40 11.39 -27.17 -25.86
CA LEU A 40 12.07 -28.48 -25.86
C LEU A 40 11.48 -29.45 -26.89
N GLN A 41 10.27 -29.19 -27.41
CA GLN A 41 9.66 -30.05 -28.43
C GLN A 41 10.17 -29.74 -29.84
N CYS A 42 10.82 -28.59 -30.05
CA CYS A 42 11.44 -28.22 -31.32
C CYS A 42 12.71 -29.01 -31.66
N LEU A 43 13.43 -29.54 -30.66
CA LEU A 43 14.65 -30.33 -30.87
C LEU A 43 14.29 -31.65 -31.53
N GLN A 44 15.10 -32.20 -32.45
CA GLN A 44 14.82 -33.52 -33.05
C GLN A 44 15.04 -34.70 -32.07
N SER A 45 15.96 -34.56 -31.12
CA SER A 45 16.29 -35.61 -30.13
C SER A 45 15.41 -35.52 -28.86
N GLY A 46 15.41 -36.55 -28.01
CA GLY A 46 14.84 -36.46 -26.64
C GLY A 46 13.32 -36.64 -26.47
N GLY A 47 12.60 -37.24 -27.43
CA GLY A 47 11.12 -37.22 -27.46
C GLY A 47 10.35 -37.69 -26.22
N ILE A 48 10.92 -38.57 -25.38
CA ILE A 48 10.30 -38.98 -24.11
C ILE A 48 10.51 -37.91 -23.02
N VAL A 49 11.73 -37.37 -22.94
CA VAL A 49 12.14 -36.41 -21.89
C VAL A 49 11.51 -35.04 -22.13
N THR A 50 11.32 -34.67 -23.39
CA THR A 50 10.70 -33.39 -23.79
C THR A 50 9.18 -33.49 -23.95
N ALA A 51 8.58 -34.64 -23.56
CA ALA A 51 7.14 -34.89 -23.62
C ALA A 51 6.51 -34.59 -25.00
N LYS A 52 7.22 -34.91 -26.10
CA LYS A 52 6.69 -34.69 -27.46
C LYS A 52 5.46 -35.56 -27.69
N PRO A 53 4.41 -35.01 -28.32
CA PRO A 53 3.24 -35.80 -28.67
C PRO A 53 3.60 -36.91 -29.64
N ARG A 54 3.06 -38.11 -29.43
CA ARG A 54 3.23 -39.23 -30.38
C ARG A 54 2.26 -39.07 -31.56
N ALA A 55 2.57 -39.69 -32.69
CA ALA A 55 1.68 -39.70 -33.86
C ALA A 55 0.25 -40.18 -33.53
N GLU A 56 0.11 -41.12 -32.60
CA GLU A 56 -1.17 -41.60 -32.06
C GLU A 56 -1.93 -40.52 -31.27
N GLU A 57 -1.23 -39.67 -30.52
CA GLU A 57 -1.79 -38.60 -29.71
C GLU A 57 -2.16 -37.37 -30.54
N MET A 58 -1.41 -37.10 -31.61
CA MET A 58 -1.72 -36.05 -32.60
C MET A 58 -2.99 -36.35 -33.41
N GLN A 59 -3.41 -37.62 -33.48
CA GLN A 59 -4.64 -38.09 -34.14
C GLN A 59 -4.88 -37.49 -35.54
N ARG A 60 -3.83 -37.37 -36.35
CA ARG A 60 -3.81 -36.80 -37.72
C ARG A 60 -4.11 -35.30 -37.84
N VAL A 61 -4.13 -34.57 -36.73
CA VAL A 61 -4.14 -33.10 -36.75
C VAL A 61 -2.70 -32.60 -37.03
N PRO A 62 -2.48 -31.68 -37.99
CA PRO A 62 -1.15 -31.10 -38.24
C PRO A 62 -0.60 -30.38 -37.01
N HIS A 63 0.64 -30.71 -36.63
CA HIS A 63 1.39 -30.04 -35.56
C HIS A 63 2.63 -29.38 -36.15
N HIS A 64 2.82 -28.09 -35.87
CA HIS A 64 3.95 -27.30 -36.34
C HIS A 64 4.92 -27.00 -35.19
N MET A 65 6.16 -26.64 -35.52
CA MET A 65 7.22 -26.23 -34.57
C MET A 65 7.67 -27.33 -33.59
N ILE A 66 7.60 -28.59 -34.03
CA ILE A 66 8.13 -29.77 -33.34
C ILE A 66 9.18 -30.43 -34.25
N ASP A 67 10.28 -30.93 -33.70
CA ASP A 67 11.33 -31.71 -34.41
C ASP A 67 12.00 -30.99 -35.60
N TYR A 68 12.35 -29.71 -35.47
CA TYR A 68 13.01 -28.95 -36.54
C TYR A 68 14.45 -28.48 -36.23
N LEU A 69 14.95 -28.66 -35.00
CA LEU A 69 16.27 -28.15 -34.57
C LEU A 69 17.23 -29.29 -34.15
N GLU A 70 18.46 -29.32 -34.67
CA GLU A 70 19.53 -30.27 -34.28
C GLU A 70 20.34 -29.77 -33.07
N ALA A 71 21.03 -30.68 -32.37
CA ALA A 71 21.46 -30.46 -30.98
C ALA A 71 22.92 -29.97 -30.79
N ASP A 72 23.64 -29.63 -31.87
CA ASP A 72 25.11 -29.48 -31.85
C ASP A 72 25.70 -28.26 -32.59
N GLU A 73 24.97 -27.18 -32.85
CA GLU A 73 25.59 -25.92 -33.35
C GLU A 73 26.07 -25.01 -32.20
N GLU A 74 27.40 -24.86 -32.05
CA GLU A 74 28.11 -23.94 -31.12
C GLU A 74 28.55 -22.63 -31.82
N LEU A 75 28.50 -21.47 -31.12
CA LEU A 75 28.97 -20.16 -31.63
C LEU A 75 29.85 -19.39 -30.62
N HIS A 76 30.89 -18.73 -31.16
CA HIS A 76 31.98 -18.02 -30.47
C HIS A 76 31.95 -16.49 -30.72
N ASP A 77 32.38 -15.72 -29.71
CA ASP A 77 33.02 -14.38 -29.75
C ASP A 77 32.28 -13.19 -30.41
N PHE A 78 31.70 -12.29 -29.58
CA PHE A 78 30.88 -11.09 -29.90
C PHE A 78 29.81 -11.20 -31.02
N ALA A 79 29.72 -12.37 -31.66
CA ALA A 79 28.87 -12.66 -32.79
C ALA A 79 27.43 -12.40 -32.45
N ARG A 80 26.94 -12.66 -31.23
CA ARG A 80 25.52 -12.48 -30.92
C ARG A 80 24.99 -11.06 -31.18
N ALA A 81 25.74 -10.01 -30.85
CA ALA A 81 25.26 -8.64 -31.09
C ALA A 81 25.29 -8.30 -32.59
N ASP A 82 26.32 -8.77 -33.30
CA ASP A 82 26.49 -8.56 -34.73
C ASP A 82 25.54 -9.47 -35.55
N GLU A 83 25.26 -10.68 -35.09
CA GLU A 83 24.26 -11.63 -35.55
C GLU A 83 22.85 -11.13 -35.28
N MET A 84 22.59 -10.49 -34.13
CA MET A 84 21.29 -9.83 -33.91
C MET A 84 21.11 -8.70 -34.92
N LEU A 85 22.15 -7.93 -35.21
CA LEU A 85 22.11 -6.93 -36.27
C LEU A 85 21.91 -7.56 -37.66
N ASP A 86 22.62 -8.65 -37.96
CA ASP A 86 22.54 -9.39 -39.23
C ASP A 86 21.22 -10.17 -39.40
N MET A 87 20.59 -10.59 -38.30
CA MET A 87 19.28 -11.25 -38.24
C MET A 87 18.10 -10.26 -38.20
N GLY A 88 18.36 -8.95 -38.24
CA GLY A 88 17.31 -7.93 -38.41
C GLY A 88 16.81 -7.28 -37.12
N LEU A 89 17.62 -7.18 -36.07
CA LEU A 89 17.28 -6.49 -34.81
C LEU A 89 16.69 -5.08 -35.05
N LEU A 90 17.27 -4.32 -35.98
CA LEU A 90 16.77 -2.98 -36.28
C LEU A 90 15.37 -3.01 -36.91
N ASP A 91 15.06 -4.05 -37.68
CA ASP A 91 13.74 -4.25 -38.27
C ASP A 91 12.73 -4.70 -37.21
N GLU A 92 13.12 -5.59 -36.30
CA GLU A 92 12.30 -6.00 -35.15
C GLU A 92 12.00 -4.83 -34.20
N LEU A 93 12.99 -3.97 -33.90
CA LEU A 93 12.81 -2.77 -33.09
C LEU A 93 11.88 -1.76 -33.76
N THR A 94 11.93 -1.66 -35.09
CA THR A 94 11.01 -0.84 -35.87
C THR A 94 9.58 -1.41 -35.86
N GLN A 95 9.43 -2.74 -35.92
CA GLN A 95 8.12 -3.40 -35.75
C GLN A 95 7.57 -3.21 -34.34
N LEU A 96 8.43 -3.28 -33.31
CA LEU A 96 8.08 -3.00 -31.92
C LEU A 96 7.66 -1.54 -31.70
N LYS A 97 8.24 -0.57 -32.42
CA LYS A 97 7.78 0.83 -32.41
C LYS A 97 6.33 0.94 -32.88
N HIS A 98 5.98 0.27 -33.96
CA HIS A 98 4.60 0.24 -34.44
C HIS A 98 3.65 -0.45 -33.44
N LEU A 99 4.10 -1.52 -32.79
CA LEU A 99 3.33 -2.19 -31.74
C LEU A 99 3.13 -1.28 -30.51
N GLN A 100 4.16 -0.54 -30.10
CA GLN A 100 4.14 0.44 -29.00
C GLN A 100 3.15 1.57 -29.27
N GLN A 101 3.20 2.17 -30.46
CA GLN A 101 2.24 3.22 -30.88
C GLN A 101 0.79 2.71 -30.91
N THR A 102 0.60 1.43 -31.23
CA THR A 102 -0.74 0.82 -31.32
C THR A 102 -1.29 0.42 -29.95
N LEU A 103 -0.45 -0.03 -29.01
CA LEU A 103 -0.88 -0.61 -27.73
C LEU A 103 -0.78 0.37 -26.54
N LEU A 104 0.15 1.33 -26.58
CA LEU A 104 0.51 2.14 -25.42
C LEU A 104 0.43 3.65 -25.67
N GLY A 105 0.17 4.11 -26.90
CA GLY A 105 0.19 5.53 -27.26
C GLY A 105 1.60 6.12 -27.29
N ASP A 106 1.70 7.46 -27.28
CA ASP A 106 2.95 8.19 -27.55
C ASP A 106 3.95 8.24 -26.37
N GLU A 107 3.53 7.91 -25.13
CA GLU A 107 4.38 7.94 -23.93
C GLU A 107 4.55 6.55 -23.25
N PRO A 108 5.51 5.73 -23.72
CA PRO A 108 5.79 4.43 -23.13
C PRO A 108 6.58 4.53 -21.81
N ASN A 109 6.22 3.71 -20.82
CA ASN A 109 6.99 3.55 -19.58
C ASN A 109 8.03 2.42 -19.73
N PHE A 110 9.30 2.78 -19.82
CA PHE A 110 10.41 1.83 -20.04
C PHE A 110 10.89 1.12 -18.77
N ASP A 111 10.38 1.47 -17.59
CA ASP A 111 10.85 0.90 -16.32
C ASP A 111 10.17 -0.41 -15.93
N ARG A 112 9.21 -0.90 -16.73
CA ARG A 112 8.42 -2.09 -16.43
C ARG A 112 8.14 -2.94 -17.68
N GLY A 113 7.98 -4.25 -17.47
CA GLY A 113 7.56 -5.19 -18.50
C GLY A 113 8.63 -5.50 -19.55
N ILE A 114 8.18 -5.87 -20.75
CA ILE A 114 9.05 -6.34 -21.84
C ILE A 114 10.07 -5.29 -22.29
N TRP A 115 9.74 -3.99 -22.21
CA TRP A 115 10.57 -2.88 -22.70
C TRP A 115 11.89 -2.73 -21.94
N LYS A 116 11.85 -2.91 -20.61
CA LYS A 116 13.04 -2.96 -19.76
C LYS A 116 13.86 -4.22 -20.01
N ALA A 117 13.18 -5.34 -20.22
CA ALA A 117 13.81 -6.64 -20.36
C ALA A 117 14.61 -6.79 -21.67
N ILE A 118 14.18 -6.11 -22.74
CA ILE A 118 14.82 -6.17 -24.06
C ILE A 118 15.79 -5.01 -24.35
N GLY A 119 15.99 -4.07 -23.41
CA GLY A 119 16.85 -2.91 -23.65
C GLY A 119 16.31 -1.98 -24.75
N TYR A 120 14.99 -1.79 -24.81
CA TYR A 120 14.33 -0.97 -25.83
C TYR A 120 14.63 0.53 -25.65
N SER A 121 14.80 0.97 -24.40
CA SER A 121 15.08 2.36 -24.03
C SER A 121 16.32 2.93 -24.73
N GLU A 122 17.31 2.09 -24.96
CA GLU A 122 18.60 2.45 -25.55
C GLU A 122 18.45 2.86 -27.02
N PHE A 123 17.46 2.30 -27.71
CA PHE A 123 17.18 2.58 -29.11
C PHE A 123 16.04 3.58 -29.31
N TYR A 124 15.37 4.03 -28.24
CA TYR A 124 14.16 4.85 -28.36
C TYR A 124 14.40 6.18 -29.09
N SER A 125 15.43 6.94 -28.70
CA SER A 125 15.76 8.21 -29.37
C SER A 125 16.15 8.02 -30.83
N TYR A 126 16.86 6.93 -31.15
CA TYR A 126 17.16 6.55 -32.53
C TYR A 126 15.86 6.28 -33.32
N LEU A 127 14.97 5.46 -32.76
CA LEU A 127 13.71 5.08 -33.39
C LEU A 127 12.76 6.27 -33.62
N GLN A 128 12.85 7.34 -32.82
CA GLN A 128 12.03 8.55 -33.00
C GLN A 128 12.61 9.60 -33.96
N SER A 129 13.90 9.50 -34.31
CA SER A 129 14.56 10.49 -35.16
C SER A 129 14.23 10.31 -36.66
N ASP A 130 14.21 11.42 -37.41
CA ASP A 130 13.92 11.41 -38.85
C ASP A 130 15.05 10.79 -39.67
N ALA A 131 14.72 9.76 -40.45
CA ALA A 131 15.66 9.04 -41.29
C ALA A 131 16.29 9.97 -42.35
N GLY A 132 17.63 10.01 -42.39
CA GLY A 132 18.40 10.79 -43.37
C GLY A 132 19.03 12.09 -42.83
N THR A 133 18.88 12.38 -41.54
CA THR A 133 19.59 13.46 -40.85
C THR A 133 20.94 12.98 -40.29
N ASP A 134 21.92 13.89 -40.16
CA ASP A 134 23.20 13.57 -39.51
C ASP A 134 23.01 13.11 -38.05
N GLU A 135 21.95 13.58 -37.40
CA GLU A 135 21.56 13.23 -36.03
C GLU A 135 21.08 11.76 -35.90
N HIS A 136 20.35 11.25 -36.90
CA HIS A 136 19.85 9.86 -36.93
C HIS A 136 21.00 8.83 -36.88
N GLY A 137 22.08 9.08 -37.62
CA GLY A 137 23.26 8.21 -37.62
C GLY A 137 24.01 8.23 -36.28
N VAL A 138 24.12 9.40 -35.64
CA VAL A 138 24.77 9.55 -34.33
C VAL A 138 23.97 8.87 -33.22
N LEU A 139 22.64 9.04 -33.21
CA LEU A 139 21.77 8.39 -32.23
C LEU A 139 21.77 6.87 -32.37
N LYS A 140 21.81 6.35 -33.61
CA LYS A 140 21.99 4.92 -33.89
C LYS A 140 23.29 4.40 -33.29
N GLN A 141 24.40 5.10 -33.51
CA GLN A 141 25.71 4.68 -33.03
C GLN A 141 25.80 4.72 -31.49
N ASN A 142 25.18 5.71 -30.85
CA ASN A 142 25.11 5.82 -29.38
C ASN A 142 24.25 4.70 -28.75
N ALA A 143 23.14 4.33 -29.39
CA ALA A 143 22.28 3.22 -28.97
C ALA A 143 23.03 1.89 -29.05
N LEU A 144 23.71 1.63 -30.18
CA LEU A 144 24.55 0.45 -30.38
C LEU A 144 25.67 0.39 -29.34
N THR A 145 26.37 1.50 -29.12
CA THR A 145 27.44 1.58 -28.12
C THR A 145 26.92 1.28 -26.72
N SER A 146 25.74 1.79 -26.35
CA SER A 146 25.10 1.50 -25.06
C SER A 146 24.69 0.04 -24.94
N MET A 147 24.18 -0.58 -26.01
CA MET A 147 23.86 -2.01 -26.06
C MET A 147 25.12 -2.88 -25.91
N TYR A 148 26.21 -2.55 -26.60
CA TYR A 148 27.49 -3.23 -26.45
C TYR A 148 28.00 -3.11 -25.00
N VAL A 149 27.93 -1.92 -24.39
CA VAL A 149 28.35 -1.67 -23.00
C VAL A 149 27.47 -2.38 -21.97
N ASN A 150 26.14 -2.45 -22.18
CA ASN A 150 25.23 -3.17 -21.29
C ASN A 150 25.38 -4.69 -21.42
N THR A 151 25.69 -5.19 -22.62
CA THR A 151 26.07 -6.58 -22.86
C THR A 151 27.41 -6.91 -22.16
N LEU A 152 28.34 -5.95 -22.11
CA LEU A 152 29.62 -6.05 -21.40
C LEU A 152 29.49 -5.99 -19.86
N ARG A 153 28.50 -5.27 -19.30
CA ARG A 153 28.30 -5.09 -17.84
C ARG A 153 27.64 -6.28 -17.11
N GLY A 154 27.22 -7.32 -17.82
CA GLY A 154 26.58 -8.52 -17.24
C GLY A 154 27.51 -9.44 -16.43
N GLY A 155 28.82 -9.19 -16.43
CA GLY A 155 29.79 -9.92 -15.60
C GLY A 155 30.01 -9.25 -14.24
N ALA A 156 29.26 -9.71 -13.23
CA ALA A 156 29.47 -9.43 -11.80
C ALA A 156 29.74 -7.96 -11.40
N SER A 157 28.68 -7.15 -11.27
CA SER A 157 28.78 -5.82 -10.65
C SER A 157 28.54 -5.85 -9.14
N SER A 158 29.23 -4.99 -8.39
CA SER A 158 28.81 -4.58 -7.04
C SER A 158 27.46 -3.88 -7.16
N GLY A 159 26.39 -4.44 -6.57
CA GLY A 159 25.10 -3.75 -6.52
C GLY A 159 25.23 -2.33 -5.95
N ASN A 160 24.28 -1.45 -6.27
CA ASN A 160 24.31 -0.04 -5.82
C ASN A 160 24.09 0.13 -4.30
N ASP A 161 23.69 -0.91 -3.56
CA ASP A 161 23.41 -0.87 -2.13
C ASP A 161 24.48 -1.66 -1.32
N PRO A 162 25.23 -1.00 -0.42
CA PRO A 162 26.18 -1.65 0.49
C PRO A 162 25.60 -2.80 1.32
N ALA A 163 24.28 -2.83 1.57
CA ALA A 163 23.62 -3.87 2.34
C ALA A 163 23.87 -5.28 1.77
N HIS A 164 24.00 -5.42 0.45
CA HIS A 164 24.29 -6.70 -0.20
C HIS A 164 25.68 -7.25 0.12
N ILE A 165 26.66 -6.36 0.25
CA ILE A 165 28.03 -6.73 0.63
C ILE A 165 28.07 -7.14 2.10
N GLU A 166 27.42 -6.38 2.99
CA GLU A 166 27.38 -6.70 4.42
C GLU A 166 26.61 -8.00 4.70
N ALA A 167 25.52 -8.24 3.98
CA ALA A 167 24.78 -9.50 4.02
C ALA A 167 25.63 -10.70 3.57
N ALA A 168 26.46 -10.53 2.54
CA ALA A 168 27.40 -11.56 2.08
C ALA A 168 28.47 -11.87 3.15
N LYS A 169 29.00 -10.85 3.82
CA LYS A 169 29.93 -11.03 4.95
C LYS A 169 29.26 -11.72 6.14
N ALA A 170 28.03 -11.33 6.50
CA ALA A 170 27.27 -11.94 7.57
C ALA A 170 27.01 -13.43 7.31
N LEU A 171 26.68 -13.80 6.06
CA LEU A 171 26.56 -15.20 5.67
C LEU A 171 27.89 -15.95 5.83
N ALA A 172 29.03 -15.35 5.46
CA ALA A 172 30.34 -15.95 5.69
C ALA A 172 30.62 -16.23 7.18
N HIS A 173 30.24 -15.31 8.08
CA HIS A 173 30.36 -15.54 9.52
C HIS A 173 29.54 -16.75 10.00
N GLU A 174 28.31 -16.90 9.52
CA GLU A 174 27.47 -18.06 9.87
C GLU A 174 28.02 -19.37 9.26
N LEU A 175 28.52 -19.33 8.02
CA LEU A 175 29.20 -20.50 7.42
C LEU A 175 30.41 -20.94 8.28
N HIS A 176 31.24 -19.98 8.71
CA HIS A 176 32.36 -20.25 9.62
C HIS A 176 31.90 -20.87 10.95
N ARG A 177 30.87 -20.27 11.57
CA ARG A 177 30.32 -20.71 12.86
C ARG A 177 29.87 -22.18 12.84
N TYR A 178 29.30 -22.63 11.71
CA TYR A 178 28.86 -24.00 11.52
C TYR A 178 29.90 -24.92 10.85
N GLY A 179 31.12 -24.43 10.60
CA GLY A 179 32.18 -25.20 9.94
C GLY A 179 31.84 -25.59 8.49
N MET A 180 31.01 -24.79 7.83
CA MET A 180 30.57 -25.02 6.45
C MET A 180 31.59 -24.53 5.44
N ARG A 181 31.63 -25.19 4.28
CA ARG A 181 32.46 -24.81 3.13
C ARG A 181 31.60 -24.16 2.05
N LEU A 182 32.21 -23.28 1.26
CA LEU A 182 31.53 -22.54 0.20
C LEU A 182 31.98 -23.03 -1.19
N VAL A 183 31.01 -23.38 -2.04
CA VAL A 183 31.21 -23.54 -3.49
C VAL A 183 30.52 -22.37 -4.19
N TYR A 184 31.22 -21.67 -5.08
CA TYR A 184 30.67 -20.47 -5.72
C TYR A 184 31.22 -20.23 -7.15
N GLY A 185 30.80 -19.13 -7.78
CA GLY A 185 31.13 -18.77 -9.16
C GLY A 185 32.57 -18.33 -9.45
N GLY A 186 33.44 -18.24 -8.45
CA GLY A 186 34.87 -18.00 -8.64
C GLY A 186 35.29 -16.56 -8.96
N GLY A 187 34.38 -15.58 -8.81
CA GLY A 187 34.67 -14.15 -8.97
C GLY A 187 35.23 -13.49 -7.70
N THR A 188 36.22 -12.62 -7.86
CA THR A 188 36.96 -11.94 -6.79
C THR A 188 36.41 -10.55 -6.44
N THR A 189 35.40 -10.08 -7.17
CA THR A 189 34.78 -8.76 -7.00
C THR A 189 33.31 -8.85 -6.56
N GLY A 190 32.77 -7.73 -6.08
CA GLY A 190 31.37 -7.62 -5.67
C GLY A 190 30.97 -8.55 -4.52
N ILE A 191 29.72 -9.03 -4.53
CA ILE A 191 29.13 -9.90 -3.51
C ILE A 191 29.91 -11.22 -3.39
N MET A 192 30.33 -11.78 -4.53
CA MET A 192 31.08 -13.03 -4.57
C MET A 192 32.48 -12.89 -3.94
N GLY A 193 33.19 -11.80 -4.27
CA GLY A 193 34.47 -11.48 -3.63
C GLY A 193 34.33 -11.26 -2.12
N ALA A 194 33.26 -10.58 -1.68
CA ALA A 194 33.03 -10.29 -0.27
C ALA A 194 32.79 -11.55 0.57
N ILE A 195 31.91 -12.46 0.15
CA ILE A 195 31.66 -13.71 0.89
C ILE A 195 32.88 -14.63 0.86
N ALA A 196 33.55 -14.77 -0.29
CA ALA A 196 34.73 -15.62 -0.44
C ALA A 196 35.90 -15.10 0.41
N GLY A 197 36.20 -13.80 0.30
CA GLY A 197 37.26 -13.14 1.07
C GLY A 197 37.06 -13.30 2.57
N THR A 198 35.87 -12.95 3.05
CA THR A 198 35.53 -13.03 4.48
C THR A 198 35.63 -14.46 5.00
N LEU A 199 35.13 -15.46 4.26
CA LEU A 199 35.20 -16.84 4.72
C LEU A 199 36.63 -17.39 4.73
N VAL A 200 37.48 -16.99 3.77
CA VAL A 200 38.90 -17.36 3.75
C VAL A 200 39.66 -16.73 4.92
N GLU A 201 39.39 -15.46 5.24
CA GLU A 201 39.97 -14.79 6.41
C GLU A 201 39.62 -15.53 7.72
N LEU A 202 38.39 -16.04 7.83
CA LEU A 202 37.90 -16.74 9.02
C LEU A 202 38.32 -18.22 9.10
N SER A 203 38.37 -18.93 7.96
CA SER A 203 38.43 -20.39 7.91
C SER A 203 39.58 -20.95 7.05
N GLY A 204 40.38 -20.06 6.44
CA GLY A 204 41.48 -20.41 5.55
C GLY A 204 41.06 -20.72 4.10
N PRO A 205 42.03 -20.81 3.19
CA PRO A 205 41.79 -20.90 1.73
C PRO A 205 41.08 -22.19 1.30
N ASN A 206 41.19 -23.26 2.10
CA ASN A 206 40.54 -24.54 1.82
C ASN A 206 39.03 -24.55 2.14
N ALA A 207 38.51 -23.50 2.77
CA ALA A 207 37.08 -23.37 3.08
C ALA A 207 36.24 -22.92 1.87
N VAL A 208 36.89 -22.39 0.83
CA VAL A 208 36.24 -21.83 -0.36
C VAL A 208 36.74 -22.50 -1.64
N HIS A 209 35.81 -22.89 -2.50
CA HIS A 209 36.06 -23.43 -3.83
C HIS A 209 35.28 -22.66 -4.90
N GLY A 210 35.97 -21.89 -5.73
CA GLY A 210 35.40 -21.17 -6.86
C GLY A 210 35.48 -21.98 -8.14
N ILE A 211 34.42 -21.96 -8.95
CA ILE A 211 34.40 -22.58 -10.28
C ILE A 211 34.01 -21.50 -11.29
N ILE A 212 34.92 -21.19 -12.20
CA ILE A 212 34.78 -20.08 -13.14
C ILE A 212 35.18 -20.50 -14.57
N PRO A 213 34.49 -20.02 -15.62
CA PRO A 213 34.91 -20.28 -16.98
C PRO A 213 36.14 -19.49 -17.39
N ALA A 214 36.94 -20.06 -18.28
CA ALA A 214 38.19 -19.47 -18.76
C ALA A 214 38.00 -18.05 -19.31
N ALA A 215 36.88 -17.78 -19.99
CA ALA A 215 36.55 -16.45 -20.50
C ALA A 215 36.37 -15.42 -19.38
N LEU A 216 35.60 -15.75 -18.33
CA LEU A 216 35.40 -14.84 -17.20
C LEU A 216 36.65 -14.67 -16.35
N ALA A 217 37.46 -15.73 -16.21
CA ALA A 217 38.71 -15.65 -15.47
C ALA A 217 39.69 -14.67 -16.10
N ARG A 218 39.86 -14.74 -17.44
CA ARG A 218 40.71 -13.81 -18.19
C ARG A 218 40.19 -12.37 -18.10
N TYR A 219 38.88 -12.19 -18.30
CA TYR A 219 38.26 -10.87 -18.23
C TYR A 219 38.46 -10.21 -16.85
N GLU A 220 38.25 -10.98 -15.77
CA GLU A 220 38.46 -10.47 -14.41
C GLU A 220 39.91 -10.02 -14.18
N GLU A 221 40.88 -10.82 -14.63
CA GLU A 221 42.32 -10.50 -14.52
C GLU A 221 42.72 -9.26 -15.34
N GLU A 222 42.11 -9.06 -16.51
CA GLU A 222 42.32 -7.87 -17.34
C GLU A 222 41.75 -6.60 -16.69
N VAL A 223 40.58 -6.71 -16.04
CA VAL A 223 39.90 -5.58 -15.40
C VAL A 223 40.55 -5.20 -14.08
N THR A 224 40.82 -6.17 -13.21
CA THR A 224 41.39 -5.91 -11.87
C THR A 224 42.90 -5.69 -11.91
N LYS A 225 43.57 -6.13 -12.99
CA LYS A 225 45.03 -6.24 -13.09
C LYS A 225 45.66 -7.13 -12.01
N GLU A 226 44.86 -7.97 -11.36
CA GLU A 226 45.28 -8.87 -10.31
C GLU A 226 44.81 -10.30 -10.63
N CYS A 227 45.71 -11.28 -10.49
CA CYS A 227 45.33 -12.68 -10.54
C CYS A 227 44.59 -13.06 -9.25
N ALA A 228 43.58 -13.93 -9.37
CA ALA A 228 42.84 -14.43 -8.21
C ALA A 228 43.77 -15.16 -7.24
N ASP A 229 44.06 -14.51 -6.10
CA ASP A 229 44.95 -15.03 -5.07
C ASP A 229 44.24 -16.11 -4.23
N PRO A 230 44.70 -17.37 -4.27
CA PRO A 230 44.08 -18.44 -3.49
C PRO A 230 44.10 -18.20 -1.98
N SER A 231 45.07 -17.42 -1.48
CA SER A 231 45.16 -17.07 -0.06
C SER A 231 44.09 -16.07 0.39
N ARG A 232 43.44 -15.38 -0.56
CA ARG A 232 42.37 -14.40 -0.31
C ARG A 232 40.99 -14.91 -0.70
N PHE A 233 40.86 -15.64 -1.81
CA PHE A 233 39.54 -16.03 -2.35
C PHE A 233 39.33 -17.55 -2.48
N GLY A 234 40.28 -18.34 -1.97
CA GLY A 234 40.22 -19.79 -1.93
C GLY A 234 40.63 -20.45 -3.23
N THR A 235 40.47 -21.78 -3.27
CA THR A 235 40.84 -22.58 -4.44
C THR A 235 39.92 -22.27 -5.63
N ARG A 236 40.46 -22.23 -6.85
CA ARG A 236 39.71 -21.88 -8.07
C ARG A 236 39.92 -22.93 -9.16
N THR A 237 38.83 -23.48 -9.69
CA THR A 237 38.80 -24.39 -10.84
C THR A 237 38.36 -23.63 -12.08
N VAL A 238 39.23 -23.57 -13.10
CA VAL A 238 38.91 -22.96 -14.38
C VAL A 238 38.31 -24.01 -15.32
N VAL A 239 37.16 -23.73 -15.91
CA VAL A 239 36.42 -24.64 -16.81
C VAL A 239 36.25 -24.05 -18.21
N ARG A 240 35.92 -24.87 -19.21
CA ARG A 240 35.81 -24.36 -20.60
C ARG A 240 34.60 -23.44 -20.81
N ASP A 241 33.46 -23.75 -20.22
CA ASP A 241 32.17 -23.10 -20.51
C ASP A 241 31.25 -22.97 -19.28
N MET A 242 30.17 -22.19 -19.41
CA MET A 242 29.18 -21.94 -18.35
C MET A 242 28.38 -23.18 -17.94
N HIS A 243 28.09 -24.09 -18.87
CA HIS A 243 27.35 -25.32 -18.55
C HIS A 243 28.17 -26.24 -17.66
N THR A 244 29.45 -26.39 -17.98
CA THR A 244 30.43 -27.15 -17.20
C THR A 244 30.60 -26.53 -15.82
N ARG A 245 30.62 -25.20 -15.72
CA ARG A 245 30.68 -24.47 -14.46
C ARG A 245 29.49 -24.84 -13.55
N LYS A 246 28.25 -24.66 -14.02
CA LYS A 246 27.03 -24.94 -13.24
C LYS A 246 26.95 -26.41 -12.83
N ARG A 247 27.21 -27.32 -13.77
CA ARG A 247 27.22 -28.77 -13.50
C ARG A 247 28.22 -29.13 -12.42
N LEU A 248 29.44 -28.58 -12.46
CA LEU A 248 30.45 -28.86 -11.44
C LEU A 248 30.12 -28.21 -10.10
N MET A 249 29.58 -26.99 -10.09
CA MET A 249 29.12 -26.33 -8.85
C MET A 249 28.05 -27.18 -8.16
N VAL A 250 27.02 -27.60 -8.90
CA VAL A 250 25.96 -28.46 -8.38
C VAL A 250 26.54 -29.78 -7.89
N LYS A 251 27.37 -30.45 -8.71
CA LYS A 251 28.01 -31.71 -8.33
C LYS A 251 28.80 -31.58 -7.03
N SER A 252 29.61 -30.53 -6.88
CA SER A 252 30.38 -30.29 -5.64
C SER A 252 29.51 -30.14 -4.40
N VAL A 253 28.32 -29.51 -4.52
CA VAL A 253 27.35 -29.41 -3.42
C VAL A 253 26.69 -30.77 -3.14
N LEU A 254 26.36 -31.53 -4.18
CA LEU A 254 25.75 -32.86 -4.04
C LEU A 254 26.68 -33.89 -3.41
N ASP A 255 27.97 -33.84 -3.76
CA ASP A 255 29.04 -34.69 -3.21
C ASP A 255 29.39 -34.30 -1.75
N GLY A 256 28.86 -33.18 -1.26
CA GLY A 256 29.03 -32.70 0.12
C GLY A 256 28.28 -33.51 1.18
N ALA A 257 28.56 -33.20 2.45
CA ALA A 257 27.98 -33.88 3.61
C ALA A 257 26.42 -33.83 3.64
N PRO A 258 25.75 -34.76 4.34
CA PRO A 258 24.32 -34.66 4.63
C PRO A 258 24.01 -33.29 5.26
N GLY A 259 23.05 -32.55 4.68
CA GLY A 259 22.76 -31.15 5.06
C GLY A 259 23.33 -30.07 4.13
N SER A 260 24.14 -30.44 3.13
CA SER A 260 24.55 -29.50 2.06
C SER A 260 23.34 -29.01 1.27
N GLY A 261 23.37 -27.74 0.84
CA GLY A 261 22.25 -27.08 0.16
C GLY A 261 22.70 -25.90 -0.69
N PHE A 262 21.76 -25.31 -1.41
CA PHE A 262 21.97 -24.17 -2.30
C PHE A 262 21.45 -22.89 -1.65
N VAL A 263 22.19 -21.79 -1.78
CA VAL A 263 21.78 -20.46 -1.34
C VAL A 263 21.95 -19.49 -2.50
N ALA A 264 20.87 -18.83 -2.90
CA ALA A 264 20.90 -17.75 -3.88
C ALA A 264 20.96 -16.39 -3.17
N LEU A 265 22.04 -15.65 -3.37
CA LEU A 265 22.16 -14.23 -2.99
C LEU A 265 21.55 -13.34 -4.08
N SER A 266 21.38 -12.05 -3.80
CA SER A 266 21.01 -11.05 -4.82
C SER A 266 22.00 -11.07 -5.99
N GLY A 267 21.49 -11.14 -7.22
CA GLY A 267 22.30 -11.19 -8.43
C GLY A 267 21.51 -10.85 -9.69
N VAL A 268 22.20 -10.82 -10.83
CA VAL A 268 21.62 -10.56 -12.15
C VAL A 268 20.99 -11.82 -12.75
N ASN A 269 20.57 -11.78 -14.02
CA ASN A 269 19.91 -12.89 -14.71
C ASN A 269 20.63 -14.25 -14.58
N GLY A 270 21.97 -14.26 -14.51
CA GLY A 270 22.73 -15.48 -14.28
C GLY A 270 22.40 -16.19 -12.96
N THR A 271 22.15 -15.45 -11.88
CA THR A 271 21.76 -16.01 -10.58
C THR A 271 20.34 -16.57 -10.60
N MET A 272 19.42 -15.90 -11.32
CA MET A 272 18.05 -16.39 -11.48
C MET A 272 18.01 -17.69 -12.29
N GLU A 273 18.84 -17.77 -13.34
CA GLU A 273 18.94 -18.98 -14.16
C GLU A 273 19.55 -20.15 -13.36
N GLU A 274 20.63 -19.92 -12.60
CA GLU A 274 21.23 -20.92 -11.71
C GLU A 274 20.21 -21.41 -10.65
N LEU A 275 19.42 -20.50 -10.06
CA LEU A 275 18.38 -20.81 -9.09
C LEU A 275 17.23 -21.64 -9.70
N LEU A 276 16.75 -21.26 -10.88
CA LEU A 276 15.69 -21.99 -11.58
C LEU A 276 16.14 -23.39 -11.97
N GLU A 277 17.39 -23.56 -12.41
CA GLU A 277 17.95 -24.86 -12.76
C GLU A 277 17.99 -25.80 -11.54
N VAL A 278 18.57 -25.38 -10.40
CA VAL A 278 18.61 -26.21 -9.19
C VAL A 278 17.23 -26.45 -8.58
N THR A 279 16.32 -25.47 -8.65
CA THR A 279 14.94 -25.66 -8.17
C THR A 279 14.19 -26.67 -9.04
N THR A 280 14.39 -26.60 -10.37
CA THR A 280 13.81 -27.54 -11.31
C THR A 280 14.35 -28.95 -11.06
N TRP A 281 15.66 -29.09 -10.82
CA TRP A 281 16.27 -30.40 -10.52
C TRP A 281 15.78 -30.99 -9.19
N TYR A 282 15.53 -30.15 -8.18
CA TYR A 282 14.86 -30.57 -6.94
C TYR A 282 13.45 -31.11 -7.22
N GLN A 283 12.64 -30.37 -7.98
CA GLN A 283 11.27 -30.76 -8.34
C GLN A 283 11.24 -32.07 -9.16
N LEU A 284 12.21 -32.26 -10.05
CA LEU A 284 12.36 -33.48 -10.87
C LEU A 284 12.94 -34.66 -10.10
N GLY A 285 13.30 -34.50 -8.82
CA GLY A 285 13.88 -35.56 -8.00
C GLY A 285 15.33 -35.91 -8.36
N ILE A 286 16.01 -35.06 -9.14
CA ILE A 286 17.43 -35.23 -9.51
C ILE A 286 18.33 -35.02 -8.29
N HIS A 287 17.92 -34.16 -7.34
CA HIS A 287 18.55 -34.06 -6.03
C HIS A 287 17.54 -33.77 -4.92
N GLY A 288 17.90 -34.10 -3.67
CA GLY A 288 17.10 -33.82 -2.47
C GLY A 288 17.63 -32.67 -1.60
N ARG A 289 18.64 -31.92 -2.07
CA ARG A 289 19.23 -30.82 -1.30
C ARG A 289 18.30 -29.60 -1.23
N SER A 290 18.29 -28.91 -0.09
CA SER A 290 17.48 -27.70 0.10
C SER A 290 17.97 -26.55 -0.78
N VAL A 291 17.04 -25.72 -1.25
CA VAL A 291 17.31 -24.49 -1.99
C VAL A 291 16.75 -23.33 -1.18
N CYS A 292 17.61 -22.36 -0.84
CA CYS A 292 17.27 -21.19 -0.06
C CYS A 292 17.48 -19.92 -0.90
N ILE A 293 16.50 -19.03 -0.91
CA ILE A 293 16.62 -17.69 -1.50
C ILE A 293 16.92 -16.74 -0.36
N PHE A 294 18.11 -16.14 -0.38
CA PHE A 294 18.57 -15.24 0.65
C PHE A 294 18.24 -13.81 0.25
N ASN A 295 17.08 -13.34 0.72
CA ASN A 295 16.61 -11.99 0.46
C ASN A 295 17.41 -10.99 1.32
N VAL A 296 18.23 -10.18 0.66
CA VAL A 296 18.83 -9.00 1.28
C VAL A 296 17.84 -7.85 1.10
N SER A 297 16.74 -7.89 1.85
CA SER A 297 16.05 -6.65 2.17
C SER A 297 17.01 -5.87 3.06
N GLY A 298 17.40 -4.66 2.66
CA GLY A 298 18.16 -3.74 3.50
C GLY A 298 17.67 -3.80 4.94
N SER A 299 18.61 -3.79 5.89
CA SER A 299 18.32 -4.04 7.30
C SER A 299 17.07 -3.29 7.78
N THR A 300 16.27 -4.01 8.58
CA THR A 300 15.05 -3.61 9.29
C THR A 300 13.74 -3.83 8.53
N THR A 301 12.83 -4.54 9.20
CA THR A 301 11.40 -4.70 8.91
C THR A 301 10.66 -3.41 8.51
N GLY A 302 11.25 -2.22 8.73
CA GLY A 302 10.70 -0.93 8.34
C GLY A 302 10.65 -0.65 6.83
N SER A 303 11.63 -1.13 6.05
CA SER A 303 11.64 -0.86 4.59
C SER A 303 10.56 -1.66 3.85
N CYS A 304 10.30 -2.91 4.26
CA CYS A 304 9.26 -3.76 3.69
C CYS A 304 7.85 -3.25 4.02
N THR A 305 7.59 -2.86 5.28
CA THR A 305 6.28 -2.35 5.71
C THR A 305 5.91 -1.03 5.03
N GLY A 306 6.86 -0.12 4.84
CA GLY A 306 6.65 1.10 4.06
C GLY A 306 6.28 0.81 2.60
N SER A 307 6.91 -0.18 1.97
CA SER A 307 6.60 -0.58 0.59
C SER A 307 5.20 -1.21 0.45
N ILE A 308 4.78 -2.01 1.42
CA ILE A 308 3.44 -2.63 1.46
C ILE A 308 2.36 -1.55 1.58
N LEU A 309 2.52 -0.61 2.52
CA LEU A 309 1.60 0.52 2.68
C LEU A 309 1.51 1.37 1.41
N ARG A 310 2.66 1.64 0.77
CA ARG A 310 2.74 2.40 -0.48
C ARG A 310 1.98 1.70 -1.60
N GLN A 311 2.20 0.40 -1.80
CA GLN A 311 1.51 -0.36 -2.84
C GLN A 311 0.01 -0.47 -2.56
N GLY A 312 -0.39 -0.77 -1.31
CA GLY A 312 -1.79 -0.82 -0.92
C GLY A 312 -2.50 0.53 -1.10
N LEU A 313 -1.79 1.65 -0.91
CA LEU A 313 -2.33 2.98 -1.17
C LEU A 313 -2.50 3.21 -2.67
N ALA A 314 -1.52 2.81 -3.49
CA ALA A 314 -1.63 2.90 -4.94
C ALA A 314 -2.89 2.19 -5.46
N ASP A 315 -3.22 1.04 -4.87
CA ASP A 315 -4.39 0.25 -5.23
C ASP A 315 -5.67 0.92 -4.73
N THR A 316 -5.65 1.47 -3.52
CA THR A 316 -6.74 2.28 -2.97
C THR A 316 -7.05 3.50 -3.83
N LEU A 317 -6.04 4.17 -4.40
CA LEU A 317 -6.24 5.31 -5.31
C LEU A 317 -6.87 4.90 -6.65
N ARG A 318 -6.77 3.63 -7.05
CA ARG A 318 -7.47 3.13 -8.25
C ARG A 318 -8.97 3.01 -7.98
N ASP A 319 -9.35 2.54 -6.79
CA ASP A 319 -10.75 2.44 -6.38
C ASP A 319 -11.35 3.80 -5.99
N ILE A 320 -10.55 4.68 -5.40
CA ILE A 320 -10.98 5.97 -4.84
C ILE A 320 -10.13 7.12 -5.40
N PRO A 321 -10.31 7.50 -6.68
CA PRO A 321 -9.42 8.46 -7.35
C PRO A 321 -9.41 9.86 -6.74
N TYR A 322 -10.51 10.29 -6.11
CA TYR A 322 -10.63 11.66 -5.58
C TYR A 322 -9.68 11.94 -4.40
N LEU A 323 -9.11 10.91 -3.76
CA LEU A 323 -8.11 11.08 -2.70
C LEU A 323 -6.83 11.76 -3.21
N ALA A 324 -6.54 11.63 -4.50
CA ALA A 324 -5.42 12.28 -5.16
C ALA A 324 -5.79 13.67 -5.76
N GLY A 325 -6.91 14.24 -5.32
CA GLY A 325 -7.37 15.59 -5.63
C GLY A 325 -7.10 16.60 -4.50
N GLU A 326 -7.44 17.87 -4.75
CA GLU A 326 -7.39 18.97 -3.79
C GLU A 326 -8.79 19.56 -3.61
N ILE A 327 -9.02 20.20 -2.47
CA ILE A 327 -10.12 21.13 -2.25
C ILE A 327 -9.74 22.43 -2.93
N THR A 328 -10.60 22.85 -3.85
CA THR A 328 -10.44 24.12 -4.56
C THR A 328 -11.59 25.05 -4.21
N ASP A 329 -11.23 26.33 -4.01
CA ASP A 329 -12.16 27.45 -3.96
C ASP A 329 -12.51 27.92 -5.38
N GLN A 330 -12.70 27.00 -6.35
CA GLN A 330 -13.40 27.42 -7.56
C GLN A 330 -14.71 28.06 -7.11
N GLU A 331 -15.03 29.25 -7.63
CA GLU A 331 -16.28 29.96 -7.38
C GLU A 331 -17.46 29.09 -7.82
N HIS A 332 -17.81 28.08 -7.02
CA HIS A 332 -19.05 27.38 -7.20
C HIS A 332 -20.15 28.38 -6.83
N PRO A 333 -21.22 28.50 -7.63
CA PRO A 333 -22.21 29.57 -7.52
C PRO A 333 -22.91 29.70 -6.16
N LYS A 334 -22.69 28.75 -5.22
CA LYS A 334 -23.28 28.70 -3.87
C LYS A 334 -22.31 28.93 -2.71
N GLY A 335 -21.05 29.27 -2.98
CA GLY A 335 -19.99 29.34 -1.97
C GLY A 335 -19.56 27.96 -1.46
N SER A 336 -19.70 26.92 -2.29
CA SER A 336 -19.29 25.55 -1.98
C SER A 336 -17.92 25.22 -2.55
N ILE A 337 -17.20 24.35 -1.87
CA ILE A 337 -15.90 23.83 -2.29
C ILE A 337 -16.03 22.72 -3.33
N ALA A 338 -15.07 22.65 -4.27
CA ALA A 338 -15.02 21.63 -5.31
C ALA A 338 -13.78 20.75 -5.16
N LEU A 339 -13.85 19.54 -5.73
CA LEU A 339 -12.71 18.62 -5.84
C LEU A 339 -12.02 18.87 -7.19
N SER A 340 -10.70 19.08 -7.17
CA SER A 340 -9.91 19.14 -8.40
C SER A 340 -9.88 17.78 -9.11
N GLU A 341 -9.45 17.79 -10.36
CA GLU A 341 -8.98 16.56 -11.02
C GLU A 341 -7.78 15.95 -10.27
N ARG A 342 -7.51 14.67 -10.57
CA ARG A 342 -6.38 13.94 -10.01
C ARG A 342 -5.07 14.60 -10.43
N HIS A 343 -4.27 15.01 -9.47
CA HIS A 343 -2.99 15.68 -9.72
C HIS A 343 -1.84 15.03 -8.93
N ALA A 344 -2.12 14.37 -7.80
CA ALA A 344 -1.09 13.78 -6.95
C ALA A 344 -0.79 12.31 -7.28
N SER A 345 0.51 11.97 -7.30
CA SER A 345 0.99 10.60 -7.30
C SER A 345 0.97 10.01 -5.88
N VAL A 346 1.15 8.69 -5.76
CA VAL A 346 1.28 8.03 -4.44
C VAL A 346 2.46 8.60 -3.66
N ASP A 347 3.53 9.01 -4.35
CA ASP A 347 4.74 9.55 -3.73
C ASP A 347 4.54 10.95 -3.15
N ASP A 348 3.58 11.70 -3.69
CA ASP A 348 3.17 13.01 -3.17
C ASP A 348 2.29 12.88 -1.91
N LEU A 349 1.50 11.80 -1.83
CA LEU A 349 0.53 11.57 -0.76
C LEU A 349 1.09 10.77 0.42
N PHE A 350 2.14 9.96 0.20
CA PHE A 350 2.68 9.03 1.19
C PHE A 350 4.21 9.10 1.34
N ARG A 351 4.65 9.50 2.54
CA ARG A 351 6.06 9.54 2.93
C ARG A 351 6.38 8.52 4.00
N VAL A 352 7.53 7.89 3.85
CA VAL A 352 8.16 7.07 4.89
C VAL A 352 9.33 7.85 5.45
N ARG A 353 9.42 7.99 6.77
CA ARG A 353 10.54 8.63 7.47
C ARG A 353 11.15 7.65 8.45
N ASP A 354 12.47 7.57 8.43
CA ASP A 354 13.21 6.74 9.37
C ASP A 354 13.72 7.58 10.54
N LEU A 355 13.14 7.35 11.72
CA LEU A 355 13.51 7.95 12.99
C LEU A 355 14.16 6.92 13.93
N SER A 356 14.54 5.73 13.43
CA SER A 356 15.03 4.63 14.27
C SER A 356 16.30 4.98 15.06
N ALA A 357 17.08 5.96 14.61
CA ALA A 357 18.24 6.47 15.33
C ALA A 357 17.90 7.51 16.40
N ALA A 358 16.74 8.17 16.30
CA ALA A 358 16.36 9.33 17.11
C ALA A 358 15.18 9.08 18.05
N ALA A 359 14.38 8.02 17.82
CA ALA A 359 13.17 7.76 18.58
C ALA A 359 12.95 6.26 18.81
N ASP A 360 12.60 5.89 20.05
CA ASP A 360 12.27 4.52 20.45
C ASP A 360 10.75 4.39 20.66
N TYR A 361 10.15 3.39 20.04
CA TYR A 361 8.72 3.11 20.16
C TYR A 361 8.32 2.75 21.61
N LYS A 362 9.24 2.20 22.40
CA LYS A 362 8.99 1.89 23.82
C LYS A 362 8.72 3.15 24.64
N ASP A 363 9.30 4.29 24.28
CA ASP A 363 9.07 5.54 24.99
C ASP A 363 7.64 6.03 24.77
N LEU A 364 7.13 5.94 23.53
CA LEU A 364 5.72 6.24 23.25
C LEU A 364 4.78 5.33 24.03
N ARG A 365 5.10 4.03 24.08
CA ARG A 365 4.34 3.04 24.83
C ARG A 365 4.31 3.33 26.33
N ALA A 366 5.46 3.70 26.91
CA ALA A 366 5.58 4.05 28.33
C ALA A 366 4.72 5.27 28.70
N HIS A 367 4.54 6.20 27.76
CA HIS A 367 3.69 7.39 27.92
C HIS A 367 2.26 7.20 27.38
N ASN A 368 1.84 5.95 27.15
CA ASN A 368 0.50 5.60 26.63
C ASN A 368 0.10 6.37 25.36
N PHE A 369 1.06 6.68 24.49
CA PHE A 369 0.82 7.43 23.25
C PHE A 369 0.13 8.79 23.49
N SER A 370 0.44 9.45 24.61
CA SER A 370 -0.08 10.78 24.92
C SER A 370 0.25 11.80 23.82
N PRO A 371 -0.60 12.81 23.57
CA PRO A 371 -0.33 13.87 22.59
C PRO A 371 1.03 14.57 22.80
N SER A 372 1.44 14.76 24.05
CA SER A 372 2.75 15.33 24.39
C SER A 372 3.92 14.41 23.99
N SER A 373 3.77 13.09 24.09
CA SER A 373 4.78 12.12 23.63
C SER A 373 4.95 12.07 22.11
N LEU A 374 3.93 12.51 21.36
CA LEU A 374 3.97 12.63 19.90
C LEU A 374 4.52 13.99 19.45
N LYS A 375 4.67 14.95 20.37
CA LYS A 375 5.15 16.31 20.08
C LYS A 375 6.62 16.26 19.67
N GLY A 376 6.95 16.87 18.53
CA GLY A 376 8.31 16.87 17.97
C GLY A 376 8.60 15.72 17.01
N LEU A 377 7.70 14.74 16.88
CA LEU A 377 7.73 13.82 15.74
C LEU A 377 7.26 14.57 14.49
N ASP A 378 8.05 14.46 13.43
CA ASP A 378 7.73 15.12 12.17
C ASP A 378 6.65 14.34 11.42
N PHE A 379 5.39 14.70 11.66
CA PHE A 379 4.24 14.27 10.87
C PHE A 379 3.94 15.22 9.70
N SER A 380 4.71 16.29 9.55
CA SER A 380 4.43 17.37 8.61
C SER A 380 4.77 16.96 7.18
N LEU A 381 4.02 17.48 6.22
CA LEU A 381 4.33 17.41 4.81
C LEU A 381 4.38 18.87 4.32
N GLU A 382 5.41 19.61 4.75
CA GLU A 382 5.51 21.08 4.72
C GLU A 382 5.32 21.74 3.33
N ASP A 383 5.42 21.00 2.23
CA ASP A 383 5.55 21.61 0.90
C ASP A 383 4.27 22.18 0.23
N LEU A 384 3.06 22.11 0.82
CA LEU A 384 1.84 22.44 0.04
C LEU A 384 0.79 23.36 0.71
N VAL A 385 0.78 23.53 2.04
CA VAL A 385 -0.19 24.45 2.68
C VAL A 385 0.16 25.92 2.42
N SER A 386 1.43 26.22 2.18
CA SER A 386 1.94 27.54 1.80
C SER A 386 1.54 27.97 0.37
N SER A 387 0.97 27.05 -0.43
CA SER A 387 0.62 27.29 -1.84
C SER A 387 -0.86 27.61 -2.09
N GLY A 388 -1.70 27.66 -1.05
CA GLY A 388 -3.15 27.85 -1.19
C GLY A 388 -3.89 26.61 -1.72
N ARG A 389 -3.25 25.44 -1.65
CA ARG A 389 -3.80 24.15 -2.10
C ARG A 389 -4.09 23.25 -0.91
N TRP A 390 -5.26 22.61 -0.92
CA TRP A 390 -5.79 21.84 0.20
C TRP A 390 -5.96 20.37 -0.18
N PRO A 391 -4.94 19.52 -0.01
CA PRO A 391 -4.99 18.12 -0.44
C PRO A 391 -6.09 17.34 0.28
N VAL A 392 -6.76 16.44 -0.44
CA VAL A 392 -7.83 15.62 0.12
C VAL A 392 -7.29 14.60 1.12
N PHE A 393 -6.20 13.91 0.80
CA PHE A 393 -5.64 12.81 1.58
C PHE A 393 -4.14 12.98 1.76
N ARG A 394 -3.60 12.58 2.92
CA ARG A 394 -2.16 12.45 3.18
C ARG A 394 -1.87 11.35 4.18
N ALA A 395 -0.70 10.73 4.07
CA ALA A 395 -0.21 9.81 5.07
C ALA A 395 1.32 9.89 5.26
N VAL A 396 1.76 9.71 6.50
CA VAL A 396 3.17 9.67 6.88
C VAL A 396 3.40 8.43 7.74
N PHE A 397 4.38 7.61 7.35
CA PHE A 397 4.78 6.42 8.07
C PHE A 397 6.15 6.64 8.72
N LEU A 398 6.17 6.70 10.04
CA LEU A 398 7.38 6.88 10.83
C LEU A 398 7.90 5.52 11.27
N LEU A 399 9.12 5.18 10.86
CA LEU A 399 9.86 4.04 11.37
C LEU A 399 10.62 4.46 12.61
N MET A 400 10.57 3.65 13.65
CA MET A 400 11.19 3.92 14.95
C MET A 400 11.92 2.67 15.43
N ASN A 401 12.81 2.83 16.39
CA ASN A 401 13.43 1.66 17.02
C ASN A 401 12.34 0.84 17.72
N GLY A 402 12.17 -0.42 17.32
CA GLY A 402 11.21 -1.34 17.93
C GLY A 402 9.74 -1.14 17.54
N GLY A 403 9.41 -0.28 16.55
CA GLY A 403 8.02 -0.10 16.10
C GLY A 403 7.84 0.96 15.01
N SER A 404 6.59 1.35 14.75
CA SER A 404 6.26 2.35 13.74
C SER A 404 4.96 3.09 14.07
N VAL A 405 4.78 4.27 13.47
CA VAL A 405 3.57 5.09 13.61
C VAL A 405 3.08 5.49 12.22
N LEU A 406 1.82 5.17 11.90
CA LEU A 406 1.15 5.63 10.68
C LEU A 406 0.22 6.79 11.02
N SER A 407 0.53 7.98 10.52
CA SER A 407 -0.36 9.14 10.56
C SER A 407 -1.10 9.26 9.23
N VAL A 408 -2.42 9.44 9.29
CA VAL A 408 -3.28 9.59 8.11
C VAL A 408 -4.16 10.81 8.31
N SER A 409 -4.20 11.69 7.33
CA SER A 409 -4.96 12.94 7.33
C SER A 409 -5.88 12.95 6.11
N VAL A 410 -7.15 13.31 6.34
CA VAL A 410 -8.12 13.50 5.26
C VAL A 410 -8.89 14.79 5.50
N HIS A 411 -9.12 15.56 4.45
CA HIS A 411 -9.87 16.79 4.52
C HIS A 411 -11.35 16.49 4.84
N HIS A 412 -11.84 17.02 5.97
CA HIS A 412 -13.15 16.66 6.54
C HIS A 412 -14.36 17.05 5.65
N SER A 413 -14.19 17.96 4.70
CA SER A 413 -15.23 18.21 3.70
C SER A 413 -15.53 17.01 2.79
N THR A 414 -14.57 16.10 2.68
CA THR A 414 -14.68 14.95 1.77
C THR A 414 -15.24 13.73 2.46
N THR A 415 -15.03 13.59 3.77
CA THR A 415 -15.42 12.42 4.55
C THR A 415 -15.71 12.79 6.00
N ASP A 416 -16.56 12.02 6.66
CA ASP A 416 -16.69 12.03 8.12
C ASP A 416 -15.90 10.86 8.73
N ILE A 417 -15.95 10.71 10.05
CA ILE A 417 -15.18 9.66 10.72
C ILE A 417 -15.56 8.24 10.26
N THR A 418 -16.83 7.99 9.94
CA THR A 418 -17.27 6.67 9.48
C THR A 418 -16.82 6.39 8.05
N GLY A 419 -16.83 7.41 7.19
CA GLY A 419 -16.25 7.30 5.86
C GLY A 419 -14.73 7.10 5.93
N PHE A 420 -14.05 7.77 6.86
CA PHE A 420 -12.62 7.58 7.11
C PHE A 420 -12.29 6.17 7.61
N GLY A 421 -13.09 5.62 8.54
CA GLY A 421 -12.95 4.23 8.98
C GLY A 421 -13.14 3.22 7.83
N ALA A 422 -14.09 3.46 6.94
CA ALA A 422 -14.27 2.66 5.72
C ALA A 422 -13.09 2.80 4.75
N LEU A 423 -12.52 4.00 4.59
CA LEU A 423 -11.31 4.22 3.81
C LEU A 423 -10.12 3.42 4.34
N LEU A 424 -9.87 3.47 5.65
CA LEU A 424 -8.78 2.71 6.28
C LEU A 424 -8.96 1.20 6.09
N LYS A 425 -10.21 0.69 6.15
CA LYS A 425 -10.52 -0.72 5.86
C LYS A 425 -10.15 -1.12 4.44
N ILE A 426 -10.45 -0.27 3.46
CA ILE A 426 -10.11 -0.52 2.06
C ILE A 426 -8.58 -0.55 1.91
N TRP A 427 -7.88 0.43 2.47
CA TRP A 427 -6.42 0.49 2.38
C TRP A 427 -5.74 -0.69 3.08
N ALA A 428 -6.15 -1.02 4.30
CA ALA A 428 -5.63 -2.18 5.04
C ALA A 428 -5.90 -3.51 4.29
N SER A 429 -7.05 -3.62 3.63
CA SER A 429 -7.38 -4.80 2.81
C SER A 429 -6.43 -4.95 1.61
N HIS A 430 -6.10 -3.84 0.93
CA HIS A 430 -5.10 -3.82 -0.15
C HIS A 430 -3.68 -4.14 0.34
N CYS A 431 -3.35 -3.77 1.58
CA CYS A 431 -2.06 -4.14 2.19
C CYS A 431 -2.00 -5.64 2.55
N SER A 432 -3.12 -6.22 2.97
CA SER A 432 -3.21 -7.62 3.39
C SER A 432 -3.29 -8.63 2.25
N SER A 433 -3.72 -8.19 1.06
CA SER A 433 -3.96 -9.09 -0.06
C SER A 433 -2.68 -9.60 -0.71
N HIS A 434 -2.39 -10.90 -0.53
CA HIS A 434 -1.69 -11.73 -1.52
C HIS A 434 -2.68 -12.34 -2.55
N SER A 435 -3.95 -11.88 -2.55
CA SER A 435 -5.09 -12.55 -3.17
C SER A 435 -5.60 -11.79 -4.38
N SER A 436 -5.90 -12.51 -5.46
CA SER A 436 -6.52 -12.04 -6.70
C SER A 436 -8.04 -11.80 -6.60
N GLN A 437 -8.62 -11.85 -5.39
CA GLN A 437 -10.04 -11.53 -5.17
C GLN A 437 -10.22 -10.02 -5.04
N PRO A 438 -11.17 -9.40 -5.77
CA PRO A 438 -11.52 -8.00 -5.56
C PRO A 438 -11.94 -7.79 -4.10
N ILE A 439 -11.34 -6.81 -3.45
CA ILE A 439 -11.94 -6.23 -2.24
C ILE A 439 -13.33 -5.77 -2.68
N GLY A 440 -14.37 -6.11 -1.92
CA GLY A 440 -15.77 -5.84 -2.25
C GLY A 440 -16.14 -4.35 -2.23
N PHE A 441 -15.30 -3.51 -2.86
CA PHE A 441 -15.53 -2.12 -3.16
C PHE A 441 -16.72 -2.01 -4.11
N SER A 442 -17.63 -1.09 -3.80
CA SER A 442 -18.71 -0.70 -4.70
C SER A 442 -18.58 0.77 -5.02
N VAL A 443 -18.72 1.10 -6.31
CA VAL A 443 -18.73 2.48 -6.81
C VAL A 443 -19.84 3.30 -6.14
N ASP A 444 -20.93 2.67 -5.71
CA ASP A 444 -22.04 3.34 -5.01
C ASP A 444 -21.59 4.00 -3.69
N TRP A 445 -20.48 3.56 -3.10
CA TRP A 445 -19.93 4.17 -1.88
C TRP A 445 -19.37 5.57 -2.12
N LEU A 446 -19.13 5.92 -3.39
CA LEU A 446 -18.67 7.23 -3.83
C LEU A 446 -19.82 8.17 -4.22
N ASP A 447 -21.05 7.67 -4.39
CA ASP A 447 -22.14 8.48 -4.95
C ASP A 447 -22.67 9.51 -3.95
N ARG A 448 -22.14 10.73 -4.02
CA ARG A 448 -22.57 11.85 -3.17
C ARG A 448 -24.00 12.31 -3.43
N ARG A 449 -24.59 11.98 -4.59
CA ARG A 449 -25.98 12.33 -4.92
C ARG A 449 -26.98 11.50 -4.12
N ALA A 450 -26.55 10.39 -3.52
CA ALA A 450 -27.42 9.57 -2.68
C ALA A 450 -27.92 10.30 -1.41
N LEU A 451 -27.31 11.43 -1.05
CA LEU A 451 -27.81 12.32 0.01
C LEU A 451 -28.99 13.18 -0.45
N LEU A 452 -29.17 13.40 -1.76
CA LEU A 452 -30.26 14.20 -2.31
C LEU A 452 -31.53 13.34 -2.41
N PRO A 453 -32.70 13.83 -1.98
CA PRO A 453 -33.95 13.09 -2.12
C PRO A 453 -34.27 12.82 -3.60
N SER A 454 -34.67 11.59 -3.93
CA SER A 454 -35.01 11.17 -5.30
C SER A 454 -36.24 11.90 -5.90
N SER A 455 -37.05 12.55 -5.06
CA SER A 455 -38.23 13.33 -5.42
C SER A 455 -38.06 14.84 -5.20
N TYR A 456 -36.83 15.32 -4.99
CA TYR A 456 -36.58 16.73 -4.69
C TYR A 456 -36.96 17.64 -5.87
N VAL A 457 -38.04 18.40 -5.69
CA VAL A 457 -38.38 19.58 -6.50
C VAL A 457 -37.98 20.78 -5.66
N ALA A 458 -37.03 21.59 -6.15
CA ALA A 458 -36.59 22.79 -5.45
C ALA A 458 -37.80 23.69 -5.15
N PRO A 459 -38.21 23.84 -3.87
CA PRO A 459 -39.24 24.80 -3.53
C PRO A 459 -38.69 26.22 -3.77
N ASP A 460 -39.56 27.20 -3.97
CA ASP A 460 -39.13 28.60 -4.06
C ASP A 460 -38.36 28.97 -2.79
N ALA A 461 -37.08 29.37 -2.94
CA ALA A 461 -36.15 29.58 -1.83
C ALA A 461 -36.67 30.61 -0.80
N ALA A 462 -37.58 31.49 -1.22
CA ALA A 462 -38.24 32.48 -0.39
C ALA A 462 -39.28 31.91 0.62
N GLN A 463 -39.67 30.63 0.51
CA GLN A 463 -40.76 30.04 1.29
C GLN A 463 -40.34 28.94 2.28
N ILE A 464 -39.06 28.55 2.34
CA ILE A 464 -38.59 27.47 3.21
C ILE A 464 -38.02 28.06 4.51
N ASN A 465 -38.60 27.67 5.66
CA ASN A 465 -38.07 28.05 6.96
C ASN A 465 -36.71 27.37 7.23
N LEU A 466 -35.81 28.04 7.95
CA LEU A 466 -34.54 27.47 8.38
C LEU A 466 -34.80 26.24 9.28
N PRO A 467 -34.32 25.03 8.91
CA PRO A 467 -34.47 23.84 9.72
C PRO A 467 -33.80 24.02 11.09
N THR A 468 -34.39 23.44 12.14
CA THR A 468 -33.89 23.53 13.54
C THR A 468 -32.45 23.03 13.69
N LEU A 469 -32.01 22.12 12.81
CA LEU A 469 -30.66 21.56 12.79
C LEU A 469 -29.63 22.45 12.06
N LEU A 470 -30.04 23.62 11.56
CA LEU A 470 -29.17 24.64 10.96
C LEU A 470 -29.27 25.95 11.75
N HIS A 471 -28.19 26.72 11.76
CA HIS A 471 -28.23 28.10 12.23
C HIS A 471 -27.51 29.03 11.26
N ARG A 472 -27.94 30.29 11.24
CA ARG A 472 -27.23 31.38 10.55
C ARG A 472 -26.34 32.10 11.56
N GLU A 473 -25.07 32.23 11.21
CA GLU A 473 -24.10 33.01 11.96
C GLU A 473 -24.42 34.51 11.74
N VAL A 474 -24.67 35.25 12.82
CA VAL A 474 -24.97 36.69 12.72
C VAL A 474 -23.66 37.45 12.49
N ALA A 475 -23.55 38.17 11.37
CA ALA A 475 -22.42 39.05 11.10
C ALA A 475 -22.31 40.11 12.22
N GLY A 476 -21.27 40.01 13.05
CA GLY A 476 -21.07 40.86 14.24
C GLY A 476 -21.39 40.20 15.58
N GLY A 477 -21.69 38.90 15.62
CA GLY A 477 -21.81 38.13 16.86
C GLY A 477 -20.55 38.28 17.73
N VAL A 478 -20.76 38.62 19.00
CA VAL A 478 -19.75 38.93 20.03
C VAL A 478 -18.43 38.19 19.77
N LYS A 479 -17.40 38.92 19.31
CA LYS A 479 -16.02 38.52 19.59
C LYS A 479 -15.99 38.28 21.09
N LYS A 480 -15.78 37.05 21.56
CA LYS A 480 -15.58 36.76 22.99
C LYS A 480 -14.69 37.87 23.54
N SER A 481 -15.27 38.71 24.39
CA SER A 481 -14.55 39.81 25.00
C SER A 481 -13.49 39.21 25.90
N GLY A 482 -12.22 39.37 25.52
CA GLY A 482 -11.10 39.52 26.45
C GLY A 482 -10.87 38.39 27.46
N GLY A 483 -10.88 37.15 26.99
CA GLY A 483 -10.37 36.01 27.75
C GLY A 483 -9.94 34.93 26.76
N HIS A 484 -8.89 35.19 26.00
CA HIS A 484 -8.16 34.08 25.41
C HIS A 484 -7.61 33.29 26.60
N ASP A 485 -8.16 32.10 26.84
CA ASP A 485 -7.31 31.04 27.37
C ASP A 485 -6.15 30.98 26.37
N ASP A 486 -4.98 31.37 26.84
CA ASP A 486 -3.76 31.33 26.04
C ASP A 486 -3.65 29.90 25.50
N PRO A 487 -3.72 29.67 24.17
CA PRO A 487 -3.64 28.32 23.63
C PRO A 487 -2.35 27.60 24.02
N ASP A 488 -1.31 28.34 24.45
CA ASP A 488 -0.07 27.80 25.00
C ASP A 488 -0.23 27.15 26.39
N HIS A 489 -1.38 27.31 27.06
CA HIS A 489 -1.69 26.77 28.38
C HIS A 489 -2.73 25.63 28.38
N LEU A 490 -3.15 25.14 27.20
CA LEU A 490 -4.06 24.00 27.10
C LEU A 490 -3.28 22.69 26.94
N GLU A 491 -3.57 21.70 27.78
CA GLU A 491 -3.00 20.35 27.70
C GLU A 491 -4.07 19.33 27.27
N THR A 492 -3.71 18.45 26.33
CA THR A 492 -4.58 17.34 25.91
C THR A 492 -4.19 16.07 26.66
N LEU A 493 -5.14 15.50 27.40
CA LEU A 493 -4.96 14.29 28.20
C LEU A 493 -5.76 13.10 27.65
N VAL A 494 -5.25 11.89 27.88
CA VAL A 494 -5.90 10.63 27.51
C VAL A 494 -6.40 9.92 28.76
N PHE A 495 -7.71 9.68 28.84
CA PHE A 495 -8.34 8.95 29.95
C PHE A 495 -8.74 7.55 29.51
N LYS A 496 -8.24 6.52 30.20
CA LYS A 496 -8.63 5.12 30.01
C LYS A 496 -9.72 4.75 31.01
N LEU A 497 -10.89 4.35 30.51
CA LEU A 497 -12.03 3.97 31.32
C LEU A 497 -12.31 2.47 31.21
N SER A 498 -12.57 1.82 32.34
CA SER A 498 -12.87 0.38 32.36
C SER A 498 -14.22 0.07 31.72
N GLY A 499 -14.22 -0.84 30.75
CA GLY A 499 -15.45 -1.33 30.12
C GLY A 499 -16.40 -2.02 31.11
N ASP A 500 -15.88 -2.73 32.11
CA ASP A 500 -16.70 -3.36 33.16
C ASP A 500 -17.36 -2.32 34.06
N ALA A 501 -16.62 -1.27 34.42
CA ALA A 501 -17.17 -0.17 35.21
C ALA A 501 -18.29 0.55 34.46
N LEU A 502 -18.09 0.84 33.16
CA LEU A 502 -19.11 1.47 32.32
C LEU A 502 -20.34 0.58 32.12
N ARG A 503 -20.16 -0.74 31.94
CA ARG A 503 -21.28 -1.70 31.89
C ARG A 503 -22.07 -1.71 33.19
N GLY A 504 -21.38 -1.75 34.34
CA GLY A 504 -22.01 -1.69 35.65
C GLY A 504 -22.78 -0.39 35.87
N LEU A 505 -22.18 0.75 35.52
CA LEU A 505 -22.81 2.07 35.63
C LEU A 505 -24.05 2.18 34.74
N LYS A 506 -23.95 1.77 33.47
CA LYS A 506 -25.09 1.73 32.55
C LYS A 506 -26.22 0.87 33.12
N GLY A 507 -25.91 -0.31 33.66
CA GLY A 507 -26.90 -1.19 34.27
C GLY A 507 -27.65 -0.55 35.45
N LYS A 508 -26.98 0.32 36.22
CA LYS A 508 -27.64 1.11 37.28
C LYS A 508 -28.50 2.23 36.68
N VAL A 509 -27.94 3.02 35.76
CA VAL A 509 -28.68 4.12 35.09
C VAL A 509 -29.96 3.63 34.42
N THR A 510 -29.90 2.50 33.70
CA THR A 510 -31.08 1.92 33.03
C THR A 510 -32.23 1.60 33.99
N LYS A 511 -31.94 1.28 35.26
CA LYS A 511 -32.99 1.03 36.28
C LYS A 511 -33.73 2.29 36.72
N HIS A 512 -33.10 3.46 36.55
CA HIS A 512 -33.67 4.77 36.86
C HIS A 512 -34.24 5.47 35.62
N LEU A 513 -34.32 4.77 34.49
CA LEU A 513 -34.80 5.34 33.24
C LEU A 513 -36.32 5.48 33.26
N ASP A 514 -36.83 6.66 32.92
CA ASP A 514 -38.24 6.80 32.58
C ASP A 514 -38.47 6.24 31.17
N THR A 515 -38.93 4.98 31.12
CA THR A 515 -39.16 4.26 29.87
C THR A 515 -40.29 4.83 29.02
N ASN A 516 -41.10 5.76 29.57
CA ASN A 516 -42.12 6.46 28.80
C ASN A 516 -41.52 7.57 27.92
N VAL A 517 -40.33 8.10 28.29
CA VAL A 517 -39.63 9.15 27.55
C VAL A 517 -38.68 8.54 26.53
N VAL A 518 -37.79 7.66 26.98
CA VAL A 518 -36.88 6.91 26.11
C VAL A 518 -36.83 5.43 26.52
N PRO A 519 -36.93 4.50 25.57
CA PRO A 519 -37.00 3.07 25.90
C PRO A 519 -35.65 2.48 26.36
N TRP A 520 -34.53 3.12 26.03
CA TRP A 520 -33.19 2.66 26.38
C TRP A 520 -32.17 3.78 26.24
N VAL A 521 -31.01 3.62 26.89
CA VAL A 521 -29.81 4.46 26.73
C VAL A 521 -28.59 3.61 26.37
N SER A 522 -27.66 4.17 25.62
CA SER A 522 -26.40 3.53 25.23
C SER A 522 -25.33 3.68 26.33
N THR A 523 -24.24 2.91 26.21
CA THR A 523 -23.04 3.14 27.05
C THR A 523 -22.48 4.54 26.81
N SER A 524 -22.53 5.02 25.58
CA SER A 524 -22.06 6.34 25.19
C SER A 524 -22.90 7.45 25.82
N ASP A 525 -24.22 7.31 25.91
CA ASP A 525 -25.09 8.34 26.52
C ASP A 525 -24.72 8.55 27.99
N VAL A 526 -24.48 7.45 28.70
CA VAL A 526 -24.05 7.44 30.11
C VAL A 526 -22.64 8.02 30.26
N LEU A 527 -21.72 7.62 29.38
CA LEU A 527 -20.36 8.14 29.40
C LEU A 527 -20.31 9.65 29.11
N TYR A 528 -21.05 10.11 28.09
CA TYR A 528 -21.10 11.52 27.72
C TYR A 528 -21.67 12.36 28.85
N GLY A 529 -22.74 11.90 29.51
CA GLY A 529 -23.30 12.56 30.69
C GLY A 529 -22.29 12.66 31.84
N LEU A 530 -21.51 11.60 32.10
CA LEU A 530 -20.48 11.60 33.13
C LEU A 530 -19.33 12.57 32.80
N LEU A 531 -18.83 12.57 31.56
CA LEU A 531 -17.78 13.49 31.11
C LEU A 531 -18.25 14.93 31.15
N TRP A 532 -19.48 15.19 30.68
CA TRP A 532 -20.08 16.52 30.69
C TRP A 532 -20.23 17.06 32.11
N ALA A 533 -20.67 16.21 33.05
CA ALA A 533 -20.75 16.56 34.46
C ALA A 533 -19.37 16.88 35.07
N ALA A 534 -18.36 16.05 34.77
CA ALA A 534 -17.00 16.27 35.27
C ALA A 534 -16.38 17.57 34.75
N VAL A 535 -16.54 17.87 33.46
CA VAL A 535 -16.06 19.12 32.85
C VAL A 535 -16.80 20.33 33.43
N THR A 536 -18.13 20.26 33.50
CA THR A 536 -18.95 21.34 34.07
C THR A 536 -18.55 21.62 35.51
N TYR A 537 -18.32 20.58 36.30
CA TYR A 537 -17.88 20.71 37.69
C TYR A 537 -16.49 21.37 37.81
N ALA A 538 -15.54 20.97 36.96
CA ALA A 538 -14.20 21.57 36.95
C ALA A 538 -14.23 23.05 36.55
N GLU A 539 -15.00 23.40 35.52
CA GLU A 539 -15.20 24.79 35.08
C GLU A 539 -15.85 25.63 36.17
N ASP A 540 -16.91 25.14 36.81
CA ASP A 540 -17.64 25.88 37.85
C ASP A 540 -16.78 26.15 39.10
N GLN A 541 -15.86 25.26 39.48
CA GLN A 541 -14.92 25.50 40.59
C GLN A 541 -14.03 26.72 40.31
N GLU A 542 -13.56 26.87 39.08
CA GLU A 542 -12.75 28.03 38.67
C GLU A 542 -13.60 29.29 38.51
N ASP A 543 -14.77 29.18 37.87
CA ASP A 543 -15.64 30.33 37.58
C ASP A 543 -16.32 30.88 38.83
N LEU A 544 -16.70 30.04 39.81
CA LEU A 544 -17.20 30.50 41.12
C LEU A 544 -16.14 31.27 41.89
N ALA A 545 -14.87 30.86 41.81
CA ALA A 545 -13.75 31.56 42.42
C ALA A 545 -13.47 32.93 41.76
N ARG A 546 -13.77 33.07 40.45
CA ARG A 546 -13.53 34.31 39.69
C ARG A 546 -14.71 35.28 39.63
N ARG A 547 -15.96 34.79 39.56
CA ARG A 547 -17.17 35.59 39.22
C ARG A 547 -18.24 35.64 40.31
N GLY A 548 -18.17 34.80 41.34
CA GLY A 548 -19.20 34.69 42.38
C GLY A 548 -20.52 34.06 41.89
N ILE A 549 -21.48 33.87 42.82
CA ILE A 549 -22.73 33.09 42.60
C ILE A 549 -23.64 33.66 41.49
N SER A 550 -23.54 34.96 41.19
CA SER A 550 -24.41 35.67 40.23
C SER A 550 -24.15 35.37 38.75
N GLY A 551 -23.06 34.65 38.41
CA GLY A 551 -22.67 34.33 37.03
C GLY A 551 -23.03 32.92 36.56
N ARG A 552 -23.72 32.12 37.39
CA ARG A 552 -23.98 30.71 37.14
C ARG A 552 -25.02 30.50 36.03
N LYS A 553 -24.69 29.70 35.02
CA LYS A 553 -25.64 29.28 33.98
C LYS A 553 -26.69 28.35 34.59
N THR A 554 -27.96 28.53 34.21
CA THR A 554 -29.05 27.65 34.65
C THR A 554 -29.22 26.44 33.75
N VAL A 555 -28.79 26.54 32.49
CA VAL A 555 -28.91 25.53 31.45
C VAL A 555 -27.56 25.34 30.77
N ARG A 556 -27.23 24.09 30.44
CA ARG A 556 -26.01 23.73 29.71
C ARG A 556 -26.37 23.04 28.39
N GLN A 557 -25.55 23.26 27.39
CA GLN A 557 -25.73 22.68 26.06
C GLN A 557 -24.51 21.85 25.61
N MET A 558 -24.79 20.64 25.12
CA MET A 558 -23.80 19.75 24.53
C MET A 558 -24.08 19.52 23.04
N ARG A 559 -23.03 19.67 22.23
CA ARG A 559 -23.03 19.32 20.81
C ARG A 559 -22.55 17.88 20.60
N LEU A 560 -23.27 17.13 19.79
CA LEU A 560 -22.85 15.79 19.38
C LEU A 560 -23.23 15.49 17.91
N PRO A 561 -22.29 15.00 17.08
CA PRO A 561 -22.59 14.57 15.73
C PRO A 561 -23.38 13.24 15.75
N VAL A 562 -24.32 13.12 14.84
CA VAL A 562 -25.19 11.95 14.68
C VAL A 562 -25.04 11.43 13.26
N ASN A 563 -24.54 10.21 13.12
CA ASN A 563 -24.44 9.51 11.85
C ASN A 563 -25.85 9.23 11.28
N VAL A 564 -26.11 9.65 10.04
CA VAL A 564 -27.44 9.57 9.41
C VAL A 564 -27.57 8.44 8.38
N ARG A 565 -26.50 7.69 8.09
CA ARG A 565 -26.47 6.66 7.02
C ARG A 565 -27.64 5.68 7.10
N SER A 566 -27.91 5.12 8.28
CA SER A 566 -28.99 4.15 8.52
C SER A 566 -30.37 4.79 8.73
N ARG A 567 -30.41 6.11 8.92
CA ARG A 567 -31.63 6.89 9.19
C ARG A 567 -32.33 7.31 7.90
N LEU A 568 -31.56 7.46 6.82
CA LEU A 568 -32.08 7.79 5.50
C LEU A 568 -32.96 6.67 4.90
N ARG A 569 -33.82 7.05 3.95
CA ARG A 569 -34.72 6.15 3.22
C ARG A 569 -34.66 6.44 1.71
N PRO A 570 -34.05 5.53 0.90
CA PRO A 570 -33.33 4.33 1.32
C PRO A 570 -32.07 4.66 2.15
N PRO A 571 -31.59 3.74 3.01
CA PRO A 571 -30.38 3.98 3.78
C PRO A 571 -29.16 4.06 2.86
N LEU A 572 -28.17 4.87 3.25
CA LEU A 572 -26.88 4.90 2.55
C LEU A 572 -26.12 3.58 2.75
N PRO A 573 -25.22 3.22 1.82
CA PRO A 573 -24.29 2.13 2.03
C PRO A 573 -23.55 2.27 3.37
N LYS A 574 -23.37 1.17 4.09
CA LYS A 574 -22.63 1.17 5.36
C LYS A 574 -21.23 1.77 5.21
N ASN A 575 -20.59 1.52 4.07
CA ASN A 575 -19.24 1.98 3.74
C ASN A 575 -19.25 3.25 2.86
N TYR A 576 -20.35 4.00 2.84
CA TYR A 576 -20.41 5.29 2.15
C TYR A 576 -19.29 6.21 2.64
N LEU A 577 -18.44 6.67 1.71
CA LEU A 577 -17.19 7.36 2.00
C LEU A 577 -17.36 8.87 2.20
N GLY A 578 -18.48 9.45 1.78
CA GLY A 578 -18.78 10.87 2.00
C GLY A 578 -19.18 11.19 3.44
N SER A 579 -19.29 12.47 3.75
CA SER A 579 -19.81 12.95 5.04
C SER A 579 -21.32 12.77 5.11
N ALA A 580 -21.80 12.01 6.09
CA ALA A 580 -23.22 11.74 6.34
C ALA A 580 -23.53 11.80 7.84
N PHE A 581 -23.53 13.03 8.37
CA PHE A 581 -23.92 13.34 9.73
C PHE A 581 -24.66 14.68 9.82
N VAL A 582 -25.45 14.84 10.86
CA VAL A 582 -25.95 16.15 11.34
C VAL A 582 -25.57 16.29 12.82
N VAL A 583 -25.90 17.42 13.44
CA VAL A 583 -25.47 17.73 14.80
C VAL A 583 -26.70 17.87 15.71
N ALA A 584 -26.78 17.05 16.75
CA ALA A 584 -27.76 17.20 17.81
C ALA A 584 -27.26 18.22 18.86
N LEU A 585 -28.22 18.84 19.54
CA LEU A 585 -27.99 19.73 20.67
C LEU A 585 -28.74 19.18 21.89
N ALA A 586 -28.01 18.57 22.81
CA ALA A 586 -28.57 18.15 24.09
C ALA A 586 -28.58 19.35 25.05
N THR A 587 -29.70 19.55 25.74
CA THR A 587 -29.89 20.66 26.69
C THR A 587 -30.34 20.09 28.02
N VAL A 588 -29.67 20.47 29.11
CA VAL A 588 -29.97 19.99 30.48
C VAL A 588 -29.86 21.13 31.49
N ASP A 589 -30.51 20.96 32.63
CA ASP A 589 -30.33 21.86 33.78
C ASP A 589 -28.93 21.68 34.38
N ASP A 590 -28.27 22.79 34.74
CA ASP A 590 -26.94 22.78 35.37
C ASP A 590 -26.91 21.95 36.66
N THR A 591 -28.01 21.97 37.42
CA THR A 591 -28.15 21.22 38.67
C THR A 591 -28.03 19.72 38.47
N ASP A 592 -28.55 19.18 37.36
CA ASP A 592 -28.46 17.74 37.08
C ASP A 592 -27.01 17.32 36.83
N LEU A 593 -26.21 18.15 36.17
CA LEU A 593 -24.78 17.88 35.94
C LEU A 593 -23.97 17.92 37.24
N ILE A 594 -24.30 18.84 38.14
CA ILE A 594 -23.59 19.01 39.41
C ILE A 594 -23.96 17.91 40.39
N ASP A 595 -25.23 17.49 40.41
CA ASP A 595 -25.71 16.40 41.26
C ASP A 595 -25.04 15.06 40.91
N ILE A 596 -24.65 14.84 39.65
CA ILE A 596 -23.87 13.66 39.25
C ILE A 596 -22.54 13.56 40.01
N VAL A 597 -21.90 14.69 40.32
CA VAL A 597 -20.58 14.72 40.97
C VAL A 597 -20.68 14.86 42.49
N MET A 598 -21.63 15.65 42.98
CA MET A 598 -21.64 16.13 44.37
C MET A 598 -22.57 15.37 45.32
N LYS A 599 -23.51 14.58 44.81
CA LYS A 599 -24.48 13.86 45.63
C LYS A 599 -24.01 12.45 45.99
N ASP A 600 -24.80 11.78 46.83
CA ASP A 600 -24.60 10.36 47.09
C ASP A 600 -24.86 9.53 45.83
N ALA A 601 -24.41 8.27 45.87
CA ALA A 601 -24.42 7.40 44.70
C ALA A 601 -25.82 7.24 44.07
N GLU A 602 -26.89 7.18 44.87
CA GLU A 602 -28.25 6.97 44.35
C GLU A 602 -28.76 8.21 43.63
N ALA A 603 -28.60 9.37 44.26
CA ALA A 603 -28.97 10.66 43.68
C ALA A 603 -28.14 10.97 42.42
N SER A 604 -26.84 10.68 42.42
CA SER A 604 -25.97 10.86 41.24
C SER A 604 -26.37 9.95 40.08
N ILE A 605 -26.77 8.70 40.34
CA ILE A 605 -27.28 7.79 39.29
C ILE A 605 -28.61 8.31 38.72
N ALA A 606 -29.51 8.81 39.57
CA ALA A 606 -30.77 9.37 39.13
C ALA A 606 -30.58 10.64 38.26
N ALA A 607 -29.65 11.52 38.64
CA ALA A 607 -29.28 12.69 37.84
C ALA A 607 -28.64 12.28 36.50
N LEU A 608 -27.72 11.31 36.52
CA LEU A 608 -27.10 10.76 35.31
C LEU A 608 -28.14 10.13 34.37
N SER A 609 -29.18 9.50 34.91
CA SER A 609 -30.30 8.99 34.12
C SER A 609 -31.04 10.09 33.37
N ARG A 610 -31.35 11.21 34.04
CA ARG A 610 -32.00 12.37 33.39
C ARG A 610 -31.14 12.96 32.28
N VAL A 611 -29.84 13.15 32.55
CA VAL A 611 -28.88 13.66 31.55
C VAL A 611 -28.75 12.69 30.36
N ALA A 612 -28.59 11.39 30.61
CA ALA A 612 -28.52 10.38 29.55
C ALA A 612 -29.82 10.32 28.72
N THR A 613 -30.97 10.47 29.35
CA THR A 613 -32.27 10.59 28.66
C THR A 613 -32.30 11.82 27.75
N ALA A 614 -31.89 13.00 28.24
CA ALA A 614 -31.86 14.22 27.42
C ALA A 614 -30.94 14.07 26.19
N ILE A 615 -29.76 13.47 26.38
CA ILE A 615 -28.82 13.14 25.30
C ILE A 615 -29.49 12.22 24.28
N ARG A 616 -30.06 11.09 24.72
CA ARG A 616 -30.72 10.12 23.84
C ARG A 616 -31.90 10.75 23.10
N THR A 617 -32.74 11.54 23.76
CA THR A 617 -33.86 12.24 23.13
C THR A 617 -33.38 13.17 22.02
N SER A 618 -32.32 13.96 22.26
CA SER A 618 -31.74 14.86 21.25
C SER A 618 -31.20 14.11 20.00
N ILE A 619 -30.78 12.85 20.16
CA ILE A 619 -30.33 12.00 19.06
C ILE A 619 -31.54 11.41 18.31
N LEU A 620 -32.61 11.05 19.02
CA LEU A 620 -33.77 10.38 18.44
C LEU A 620 -34.64 11.31 17.57
N ILE A 621 -34.63 12.63 17.83
CA ILE A 621 -35.35 13.60 17.00
C ILE A 621 -34.79 13.72 15.57
N ILE A 622 -33.56 13.26 15.33
CA ILE A 622 -32.95 13.26 14.00
C ILE A 622 -33.41 12.00 13.27
N ASP A 623 -34.51 12.08 12.54
CA ASP A 623 -35.02 10.99 11.69
C ASP A 623 -34.76 11.28 10.21
N ASN A 624 -35.30 10.43 9.31
CA ASN A 624 -35.19 10.64 7.87
C ASN A 624 -35.68 12.04 7.45
N LYS A 625 -36.84 12.45 7.97
CA LYS A 625 -37.51 13.68 7.60
C LYS A 625 -36.68 14.90 8.01
N ALA A 626 -36.14 14.90 9.23
CA ALA A 626 -35.27 15.97 9.72
C ALA A 626 -34.02 16.13 8.84
N VAL A 627 -33.45 15.03 8.34
CA VAL A 627 -32.29 15.08 7.44
C VAL A 627 -32.69 15.57 6.04
N GLU A 628 -33.82 15.11 5.50
CA GLU A 628 -34.36 15.58 4.22
C GLU A 628 -34.68 17.09 4.24
N GLU A 629 -35.22 17.61 5.36
CA GLU A 629 -35.46 19.05 5.55
C GLU A 629 -34.14 19.85 5.51
N VAL A 630 -33.08 19.36 6.16
CA VAL A 630 -31.75 19.99 6.11
C VAL A 630 -31.18 19.96 4.69
N VAL A 631 -31.13 18.80 4.06
CA VAL A 631 -30.56 18.66 2.71
C VAL A 631 -31.36 19.47 1.70
N GLY A 632 -32.69 19.41 1.77
CA GLY A 632 -33.58 20.17 0.90
C GLY A 632 -33.43 21.67 1.07
N PHE A 633 -33.31 22.15 2.32
CA PHE A 633 -33.02 23.56 2.57
C PHE A 633 -31.68 23.99 1.94
N LEU A 634 -30.60 23.25 2.19
CA LEU A 634 -29.27 23.56 1.63
C LEU A 634 -29.27 23.52 0.10
N ALA A 635 -29.97 22.56 -0.51
CA ALA A 635 -30.08 22.46 -1.97
C ALA A 635 -30.84 23.66 -2.58
N ALA A 636 -31.80 24.26 -1.85
CA ALA A 636 -32.58 25.41 -2.28
C ALA A 636 -31.87 26.76 -2.13
N GLN A 637 -30.85 26.87 -1.28
CA GLN A 637 -30.15 28.15 -1.08
C GLN A 637 -29.17 28.45 -2.21
N ASP A 638 -29.09 29.70 -2.63
CA ASP A 638 -28.09 30.19 -3.59
C ASP A 638 -26.79 30.61 -2.91
N ASP A 639 -26.78 30.77 -1.59
CA ASP A 639 -25.60 31.11 -0.80
C ASP A 639 -25.61 30.29 0.49
N LEU A 640 -24.56 29.51 0.70
CA LEU A 640 -24.36 28.71 1.90
C LEU A 640 -23.44 29.37 2.92
N THR A 641 -22.86 30.53 2.59
CA THR A 641 -21.96 31.24 3.50
C THR A 641 -22.73 31.68 4.76
N GLY A 642 -22.12 31.47 5.93
CA GLY A 642 -22.74 31.74 7.23
C GLY A 642 -23.76 30.71 7.72
N LEU A 643 -24.06 29.64 6.96
CA LEU A 643 -24.82 28.50 7.48
C LEU A 643 -23.91 27.51 8.22
N LYS A 644 -24.38 27.02 9.35
CA LYS A 644 -23.64 26.07 10.19
C LYS A 644 -24.56 24.93 10.65
N LEU A 645 -23.99 23.72 10.72
CA LEU A 645 -24.68 22.52 11.21
C LEU A 645 -24.79 22.52 12.73
N GLY A 646 -26.03 22.53 13.23
CA GLY A 646 -26.38 22.60 14.65
C GLY A 646 -25.99 23.94 15.29
N GLN A 647 -26.74 24.44 16.27
CA GLN A 647 -26.34 25.66 16.99
C GLN A 647 -24.96 25.50 17.64
N GLN A 648 -24.18 26.59 17.73
CA GLN A 648 -22.92 26.58 18.45
C GLN A 648 -23.20 26.32 19.95
N ALA A 649 -22.87 25.12 20.42
CA ALA A 649 -22.93 24.83 21.85
C ALA A 649 -21.92 25.72 22.57
N THR A 650 -22.36 26.35 23.64
CA THR A 650 -21.54 27.28 24.41
C THR A 650 -20.67 26.62 25.47
N ASP A 651 -20.88 25.32 25.73
CA ASP A 651 -20.33 24.63 26.91
C ASP A 651 -19.52 23.38 26.56
N PHE A 652 -20.11 22.40 25.87
CA PHE A 652 -19.46 21.10 25.69
C PHE A 652 -19.68 20.52 24.29
N SER A 653 -18.65 19.90 23.72
CA SER A 653 -18.74 19.20 22.43
C SER A 653 -18.03 17.87 22.53
N ILE A 654 -18.69 16.82 22.05
CA ILE A 654 -18.15 15.47 22.05
C ILE A 654 -18.28 14.83 20.67
N VAL A 655 -17.25 14.09 20.27
CA VAL A 655 -17.22 13.30 19.04
C VAL A 655 -16.73 11.91 19.41
N SER A 656 -17.40 10.86 18.92
CA SER A 656 -17.04 9.48 19.20
C SER A 656 -16.58 8.75 17.95
N TRP A 657 -15.45 8.07 18.09
CA TRP A 657 -14.79 7.25 17.06
C TRP A 657 -14.85 5.76 17.43
N ALA A 658 -15.62 5.40 18.46
CA ALA A 658 -15.60 4.08 19.08
C ALA A 658 -16.05 2.94 18.13
N ASP A 659 -16.92 3.24 17.17
CA ASP A 659 -17.54 2.24 16.28
C ASP A 659 -16.73 1.97 15.00
N GLU A 660 -15.54 2.57 14.85
CA GLU A 660 -14.78 2.48 13.61
C GLU A 660 -13.90 1.24 13.48
N SER A 661 -13.67 0.51 14.57
CA SER A 661 -12.86 -0.72 14.60
C SER A 661 -11.42 -0.56 14.07
N VAL A 662 -10.80 0.62 14.24
CA VAL A 662 -9.44 0.89 13.73
C VAL A 662 -8.39 -0.08 14.30
N TYR A 663 -8.51 -0.47 15.57
CA TYR A 663 -7.62 -1.43 16.21
C TYR A 663 -7.78 -2.88 15.73
N GLU A 664 -8.90 -3.20 15.07
CA GLU A 664 -9.18 -4.55 14.54
C GLU A 664 -8.66 -4.72 13.11
N LEU A 665 -8.22 -3.63 12.47
CA LEU A 665 -7.71 -3.65 11.10
C LEU A 665 -6.41 -4.44 11.02
N ASP A 666 -6.41 -5.43 10.12
CA ASP A 666 -5.24 -6.19 9.74
C ASP A 666 -4.61 -5.52 8.52
N TRP A 667 -3.36 -5.09 8.65
CA TRP A 667 -2.58 -4.43 7.60
C TRP A 667 -1.64 -5.39 6.86
N GLY A 668 -1.82 -6.70 7.06
CA GLY A 668 -0.99 -7.75 6.47
C GLY A 668 -0.05 -8.35 7.50
N LYS A 669 0.61 -9.46 7.14
CA LYS A 669 1.42 -10.25 8.09
C LYS A 669 2.63 -9.48 8.61
N GLU A 670 3.15 -8.56 7.81
CA GLU A 670 4.36 -7.81 8.04
C GLU A 670 4.11 -6.58 8.94
N ILE A 671 2.91 -5.99 8.86
CA ILE A 671 2.53 -4.80 9.64
C ILE A 671 1.69 -5.19 10.86
N GLY A 672 0.78 -6.15 10.70
CA GLY A 672 -0.12 -6.63 11.76
C GLY A 672 -1.25 -5.65 12.06
N ARG A 673 -1.64 -5.59 13.34
CA ARG A 673 -2.72 -4.73 13.84
C ARG A 673 -2.16 -3.59 14.68
N CYS A 674 -2.90 -2.49 14.76
CA CYS A 674 -2.55 -1.39 15.65
C CYS A 674 -2.54 -1.85 17.12
N GLU A 675 -1.56 -1.37 17.88
CA GLU A 675 -1.54 -1.55 19.33
C GLU A 675 -2.64 -0.73 19.98
N ALA A 676 -3.36 -1.34 20.94
CA ALA A 676 -4.54 -0.78 21.61
C ALA A 676 -4.26 -0.37 23.06
#